data_AF-A0A7X6HRM8-F1
#
_entry.id   AF-A0A7X6HRM8-F1
#
_cell.length_a   1.000
_cell.length_b   1.000
_cell.length_c   1.000
_cell.angle_alpha   90.00
_cell.angle_beta   90.00
_cell.angle_gamma   90.00
#
_symmetry.space_group_name_H-M   'P 1'
#
loop_
_entity.id
_entity.type
_entity.pdbx_description
1 polymer ?
#
loop_
_entity_poly.entity_id
_entity_poly.type
_entity_poly.pdbx_seq_one_letter_code
_entity_poly.pdbx_strand_id
1 'polypeptide(L)'
;MDTSLISSQTVELVSLLTGQKIRKEDITPPILFLTGLVTVLLGVMYTDGTVSAEETQRLRTTFTELIPANNSLRQLVMPMVKGVREQQVYNKLPALLALTACFSEEEKLLLISFGYQMSAADGTMDDREKQYLTIVANRLGIDGRFLTVLEASFSSQAIADTAALAEIHSLLDPAQFQSLDAMFVRAASHIIGHLPAKPKHKTNQKQSVSSYQELKKFQEYRQQLDAVCGKLGLTLLDGSDRNVLSPNLTEELTKISRKLQSPCFRVAVVGEFSKGKSTLLNALLGEEIQPVRNIPCSGTVTVLKYGPQQRVICKYKDGREEEISPQQYKDKASISEEAALGSLGDEIVNSEIEEIIFEHPNLELCRNGVEIIDTPGLNEQAERTLVTEQVLKTTDAVIFLTHAHMLLTEKERELLLYLKKELNPGKDDEAAKSIFVLVNFADLLRREEDRQQTRQRVETIVKSQNSIAGENRIHLISAQSALEAILDGTENEYVKSFQDFTKSLEQFLTVERGAIELQQSAAGIKQIIDSGCDELNQYREMQEGKLTVSQGDKAKIFEQMAEASGRDVKIRLLADELMEQSLEEALESWHEWAEGLGERLMAKSHRWTSEHGHIMSQDKLTKDYADRFVRDITEEIDDWGNQKVQSILKQNMGVLDSKIAEDIYAIRQQFQQFDQQLSTSLVAQFNNLGTAGSLGGIGSSGSGIASSIGDIEDNGFFGGLGIGAAVGAALLFFTGLGFIGVILGGLAAGAGGGLGWSFLDGDAVKAQIKEKVCELGFEKFGESAESIFEKVQERIIAVFEERVEASSGAISQAMSLWENLLEQQEKRDRQDRAECEAEKAWLADKRRELEQIQNQIEAILKN
;
A
#
# COMPACT_ATOMS: atom_id res chain seq x y z
N MET A 1 -24.27 15.68 -29.85
CA MET A 1 -25.52 16.44 -30.12
C MET A 1 -25.25 17.93 -30.20
N ASP A 2 -25.67 18.61 -31.28
CA ASP A 2 -25.55 20.07 -31.43
C ASP A 2 -26.91 20.76 -31.23
N THR A 3 -27.13 21.32 -30.04
CA THR A 3 -28.40 21.98 -29.67
C THR A 3 -28.64 23.30 -30.40
N SER A 4 -27.63 23.86 -31.09
CA SER A 4 -27.82 25.06 -31.91
C SER A 4 -28.74 24.80 -33.11
N LEU A 5 -28.77 23.55 -33.59
CA LEU A 5 -29.57 23.07 -34.71
C LEU A 5 -31.06 22.85 -34.38
N ILE A 6 -31.47 23.08 -33.13
CA ILE A 6 -32.89 22.96 -32.73
C ILE A 6 -33.73 23.98 -33.51
N SER A 7 -34.60 23.48 -34.38
CA SER A 7 -35.51 24.28 -35.21
C SER A 7 -36.78 24.69 -34.44
N SER A 8 -37.50 25.71 -34.91
CA SER A 8 -38.81 26.06 -34.34
C SER A 8 -39.83 24.91 -34.45
N GLN A 9 -39.73 24.11 -35.52
CA GLN A 9 -40.56 22.92 -35.71
C GLN A 9 -40.27 21.85 -34.64
N THR A 10 -39.00 21.67 -34.25
CA THR A 10 -38.60 20.75 -33.18
C THR A 10 -39.17 21.21 -31.83
N VAL A 11 -39.14 22.52 -31.54
CA VAL A 11 -39.69 23.09 -30.30
C VAL A 11 -41.21 22.90 -30.22
N GLU A 12 -41.93 23.18 -31.31
CA GLU A 12 -43.38 22.96 -31.40
C GLU A 12 -43.73 21.48 -31.23
N LEU A 13 -42.97 20.59 -31.85
CA LEU A 13 -43.18 19.16 -31.77
C LEU A 13 -42.92 18.63 -30.35
N VAL A 14 -41.81 18.99 -29.71
CA VAL A 14 -41.53 18.57 -28.32
C VAL A 14 -42.57 19.15 -27.34
N SER A 15 -43.03 20.38 -27.55
CA SER A 15 -44.10 20.99 -26.74
C SER A 15 -45.43 20.25 -26.89
N LEU A 16 -45.79 19.89 -28.13
CA LEU A 16 -46.99 19.12 -28.43
C LEU A 16 -46.95 17.74 -27.77
N LEU A 17 -45.80 17.07 -27.82
CA LEU A 17 -45.66 15.69 -27.32
C LEU A 17 -45.56 15.59 -25.80
N THR A 18 -44.99 16.60 -25.15
CA THR A 18 -44.93 16.66 -23.68
C THR A 18 -46.19 17.25 -23.05
N GLY A 19 -47.08 17.87 -23.84
CA GLY A 19 -48.25 18.58 -23.33
C GLY A 19 -47.90 19.85 -22.53
N GLN A 20 -46.66 20.32 -22.65
CA GLN A 20 -46.13 21.50 -21.95
C GLN A 20 -45.60 22.51 -22.97
N LYS A 21 -45.78 23.81 -22.70
CA LYS A 21 -45.23 24.86 -23.55
C LYS A 21 -43.74 25.04 -23.22
N ILE A 22 -42.87 24.40 -23.99
CA ILE A 22 -41.43 24.39 -23.76
C ILE A 22 -40.76 25.47 -24.63
N ARG A 23 -39.87 26.27 -24.05
CA ARG A 23 -39.07 27.25 -24.81
C ARG A 23 -37.82 26.57 -25.36
N LYS A 24 -37.24 27.10 -26.44
CA LYS A 24 -36.03 26.54 -27.06
C LYS A 24 -34.87 26.36 -26.06
N GLU A 25 -34.73 27.28 -25.11
CA GLU A 25 -33.69 27.27 -24.07
C GLU A 25 -33.88 26.15 -23.03
N ASP A 26 -35.10 25.66 -22.84
CA ASP A 26 -35.44 24.64 -21.84
C ASP A 26 -35.32 23.21 -22.41
N ILE A 27 -35.00 23.06 -23.71
CA ILE A 27 -34.81 21.76 -24.36
C ILE A 27 -33.37 21.28 -24.15
N THR A 28 -33.21 20.32 -23.25
CA THR A 28 -31.92 19.68 -22.96
C THR A 28 -31.69 18.43 -23.82
N PRO A 29 -30.43 17.98 -24.00
CA PRO A 29 -30.13 16.74 -24.72
C PRO A 29 -30.91 15.52 -24.21
N PRO A 30 -31.09 15.30 -22.88
CA PRO A 30 -31.95 14.22 -22.37
C PRO A 30 -33.41 14.31 -22.81
N ILE A 31 -34.01 15.50 -22.86
CA ILE A 31 -35.42 15.67 -23.29
C ILE A 31 -35.56 15.29 -24.77
N LEU A 32 -34.65 15.75 -25.61
CA LEU A 32 -34.62 15.43 -27.05
C LEU A 32 -34.41 13.94 -27.29
N PHE A 33 -33.40 13.35 -26.63
CA PHE A 33 -33.10 11.93 -26.74
C PHE A 33 -34.26 11.06 -26.26
N LEU A 34 -34.86 11.36 -25.10
CA LEU A 34 -36.04 10.65 -24.62
C LEU A 34 -37.23 10.76 -25.57
N THR A 35 -37.47 11.93 -26.16
CA THR A 35 -38.57 12.10 -27.12
C THR A 35 -38.33 11.26 -28.39
N GLY A 36 -37.09 11.24 -28.89
CA GLY A 36 -36.68 10.36 -30.00
C GLY A 36 -36.82 8.88 -29.63
N LEU A 37 -36.34 8.49 -28.46
CA LEU A 37 -36.38 7.12 -27.94
C LEU A 37 -37.82 6.61 -27.79
N VAL A 38 -38.69 7.37 -27.13
CA VAL A 38 -40.13 7.05 -27.03
C VAL A 38 -40.73 6.88 -28.42
N THR A 39 -40.38 7.73 -29.38
CA THR A 39 -40.90 7.65 -30.76
C THR A 39 -40.45 6.37 -31.46
N VAL A 40 -39.18 5.99 -31.36
CA VAL A 40 -38.68 4.74 -31.96
C VAL A 40 -39.30 3.52 -31.28
N LEU A 41 -39.31 3.47 -29.95
CA LEU A 41 -39.82 2.34 -29.18
C LEU A 41 -41.32 2.11 -29.39
N LEU A 42 -42.15 3.16 -29.37
CA LEU A 42 -43.58 3.02 -29.66
C LEU A 42 -43.82 2.64 -31.12
N GLY A 43 -42.95 3.03 -32.04
CA GLY A 43 -43.04 2.57 -33.42
C GLY A 43 -42.85 1.07 -33.55
N VAL A 44 -41.90 0.49 -32.83
CA VAL A 44 -41.73 -0.98 -32.73
C VAL A 44 -43.02 -1.60 -32.20
N MET A 45 -43.50 -1.14 -31.04
CA MET A 45 -44.68 -1.71 -30.36
C MET A 45 -46.00 -1.65 -31.13
N TYR A 46 -46.16 -0.72 -32.07
CA TYR A 46 -47.43 -0.50 -32.75
C TYR A 46 -47.38 -0.78 -34.26
N THR A 47 -46.24 -1.19 -34.82
CA THR A 47 -46.12 -1.40 -36.27
C THR A 47 -46.78 -2.70 -36.74
N ASP A 48 -46.80 -3.72 -35.89
CA ASP A 48 -47.40 -5.02 -36.16
C ASP A 48 -48.93 -5.04 -35.90
N GLY A 49 -49.42 -4.09 -35.10
CA GLY A 49 -50.81 -3.91 -34.69
C GLY A 49 -51.16 -4.56 -33.35
N THR A 50 -50.20 -5.17 -32.64
CA THR A 50 -50.40 -5.94 -31.42
C THR A 50 -49.32 -5.68 -30.38
N VAL A 51 -49.64 -4.95 -29.31
CA VAL A 51 -48.69 -4.71 -28.20
C VAL A 51 -48.65 -5.92 -27.27
N SER A 52 -47.48 -6.53 -27.09
CA SER A 52 -47.28 -7.65 -26.15
C SER A 52 -47.06 -7.18 -24.70
N ALA A 53 -47.20 -8.11 -23.75
CA ALA A 53 -46.93 -7.84 -22.33
C ALA A 53 -45.43 -7.62 -22.09
N GLU A 54 -44.61 -8.36 -22.81
CA GLU A 54 -43.15 -8.35 -22.81
C GLU A 54 -42.61 -6.99 -23.29
N GLU A 55 -43.14 -6.45 -24.38
CA GLU A 55 -42.78 -5.11 -24.88
C GLU A 55 -43.19 -4.00 -23.91
N THR A 56 -44.40 -4.11 -23.33
CA THR A 56 -44.88 -3.15 -22.33
C THR A 56 -43.98 -3.16 -21.08
N GLN A 57 -43.53 -4.35 -20.67
CA GLN A 57 -42.60 -4.52 -19.56
C GLN A 57 -41.22 -3.98 -19.94
N ARG A 58 -40.71 -4.28 -21.14
CA ARG A 58 -39.41 -3.80 -21.63
C ARG A 58 -39.35 -2.28 -21.65
N LEU A 59 -40.41 -1.62 -22.14
CA LEU A 59 -40.53 -0.17 -22.16
C LEU A 59 -40.39 0.43 -20.74
N ARG A 60 -41.03 -0.18 -19.74
CA ARG A 60 -40.93 0.26 -18.34
C ARG A 60 -39.53 0.04 -17.77
N THR A 61 -38.91 -1.10 -18.08
CA THR A 61 -37.55 -1.43 -17.64
C THR A 61 -36.55 -0.43 -18.21
N THR A 62 -36.59 -0.15 -19.52
CA THR A 62 -35.72 0.83 -20.17
C THR A 62 -35.80 2.20 -19.50
N PHE A 63 -36.99 2.73 -19.19
CA PHE A 63 -37.08 4.01 -18.49
C PHE A 63 -36.56 3.96 -17.04
N THR A 64 -36.71 2.83 -16.36
CA THR A 64 -36.25 2.67 -14.98
C THR A 64 -34.72 2.64 -14.92
N GLU A 65 -34.08 1.98 -15.88
CA GLU A 65 -32.62 1.87 -16.00
C GLU A 65 -31.97 3.20 -16.44
N LEU A 66 -32.60 3.90 -17.39
CA LEU A 66 -32.08 5.15 -17.94
C LEU A 66 -32.32 6.36 -17.02
N ILE A 67 -33.43 6.38 -16.27
CA ILE A 67 -33.86 7.55 -15.50
C ILE A 67 -33.94 7.22 -13.98
N PRO A 68 -32.99 7.72 -13.15
CA PRO A 68 -32.99 7.45 -11.72
C PRO A 68 -34.25 7.96 -11.01
N ALA A 69 -34.59 7.35 -9.87
CA ALA A 69 -35.85 7.57 -9.15
C ALA A 69 -36.13 9.04 -8.80
N ASN A 70 -35.08 9.82 -8.51
CA ASN A 70 -35.18 11.21 -8.06
C ASN A 70 -35.04 12.24 -9.21
N ASN A 71 -35.10 11.81 -10.48
CA ASN A 71 -34.91 12.69 -11.62
C ASN A 71 -36.23 13.32 -12.11
N SER A 72 -36.25 14.65 -12.28
CA SER A 72 -37.41 15.42 -12.75
C SER A 72 -37.92 14.99 -14.13
N LEU A 73 -37.07 14.39 -14.97
CA LEU A 73 -37.43 13.86 -16.29
C LEU A 73 -38.50 12.75 -16.22
N ARG A 74 -38.61 12.01 -15.11
CA ARG A 74 -39.66 10.98 -14.95
C ARG A 74 -41.08 11.55 -15.10
N GLN A 75 -41.29 12.81 -14.73
CA GLN A 75 -42.59 13.46 -14.82
C GLN A 75 -43.02 13.70 -16.28
N LEU A 76 -42.06 13.74 -17.21
CA LEU A 76 -42.30 13.98 -18.64
C LEU A 76 -42.50 12.70 -19.45
N VAL A 77 -42.06 11.54 -18.96
CA VAL A 77 -42.13 10.26 -19.69
C VAL A 77 -43.56 9.89 -20.07
N MET A 78 -44.49 9.90 -19.11
CA MET A 78 -45.89 9.51 -19.37
C MET A 78 -46.60 10.50 -20.31
N PRO A 79 -46.48 11.83 -20.13
CA PRO A 79 -46.95 12.80 -21.12
C PRO A 79 -46.37 12.55 -22.52
N MET A 80 -45.06 12.32 -22.64
CA MET A 80 -44.39 12.03 -23.92
C MET A 80 -44.95 10.77 -24.59
N VAL A 81 -45.05 9.66 -23.85
CA VAL A 81 -45.61 8.39 -24.35
C VAL A 81 -47.04 8.59 -24.85
N LYS A 82 -47.86 9.32 -24.09
CA LYS A 82 -49.24 9.64 -24.48
C LYS A 82 -49.28 10.51 -25.74
N GLY A 83 -48.49 11.58 -25.79
CA GLY A 83 -48.45 12.51 -26.91
C GLY A 83 -47.96 11.86 -28.21
N VAL A 84 -46.88 11.08 -28.13
CA VAL A 84 -46.35 10.31 -29.28
C VAL A 84 -47.38 9.31 -29.81
N ARG A 85 -48.11 8.63 -28.91
CA ARG A 85 -49.16 7.68 -29.29
C ARG A 85 -50.37 8.36 -29.94
N GLU A 86 -50.91 9.41 -29.32
CA GLU A 86 -52.09 10.12 -29.81
C GLU A 86 -51.83 10.80 -31.16
N GLN A 87 -50.63 11.34 -31.35
CA GLN A 87 -50.23 11.99 -32.60
C GLN A 87 -49.67 11.02 -33.64
N GLN A 88 -49.51 9.73 -33.29
CA GLN A 88 -48.88 8.68 -34.10
C GLN A 88 -47.56 9.16 -34.74
N VAL A 89 -46.68 9.78 -33.95
CA VAL A 89 -45.45 10.40 -34.47
C VAL A 89 -44.52 9.37 -35.09
N TYR A 90 -44.51 8.14 -34.57
CA TYR A 90 -43.74 7.02 -35.11
C TYR A 90 -44.09 6.68 -36.56
N ASN A 91 -45.30 6.99 -37.03
CA ASN A 91 -45.70 6.84 -38.44
C ASN A 91 -45.32 8.04 -39.32
N LYS A 92 -44.77 9.10 -38.74
CA LYS A 92 -44.43 10.37 -39.41
C LYS A 92 -42.92 10.56 -39.46
N LEU A 93 -42.27 9.92 -40.45
CA LEU A 93 -40.82 10.03 -40.70
C LEU A 93 -40.26 11.48 -40.67
N PRO A 94 -40.93 12.51 -41.24
CA PRO A 94 -40.45 13.89 -41.13
C PRO A 94 -40.38 14.42 -39.70
N ALA A 95 -41.30 13.97 -38.82
CA ALA A 95 -41.31 14.37 -37.42
C ALA A 95 -40.17 13.72 -36.64
N LEU A 96 -39.88 12.43 -36.89
CA LEU A 96 -38.73 11.76 -36.31
C LEU A 96 -37.41 12.43 -36.72
N LEU A 97 -37.28 12.80 -38.00
CA LEU A 97 -36.11 13.54 -38.48
C LEU A 97 -35.95 14.91 -37.83
N ALA A 98 -37.06 15.61 -37.56
CA ALA A 98 -37.02 16.87 -36.84
C ALA A 98 -36.59 16.70 -35.37
N LEU A 99 -36.90 15.56 -34.73
CA LEU A 99 -36.46 15.23 -33.37
C LEU A 99 -34.99 14.84 -33.30
N THR A 100 -34.47 14.17 -34.34
CA THR A 100 -33.09 13.65 -34.37
C THR A 100 -32.13 14.52 -35.19
N ALA A 101 -32.56 15.70 -35.65
CA ALA A 101 -31.77 16.57 -36.54
C ALA A 101 -30.45 17.03 -35.89
N CYS A 102 -30.43 17.18 -34.56
CA CYS A 102 -29.26 17.58 -33.79
C CYS A 102 -28.37 16.40 -33.34
N PHE A 103 -28.74 15.15 -33.64
CA PHE A 103 -28.03 13.97 -33.15
C PHE A 103 -26.82 13.69 -34.04
N SER A 104 -25.71 13.34 -33.41
CA SER A 104 -24.53 12.77 -34.04
C SER A 104 -24.80 11.33 -34.51
N GLU A 105 -23.81 10.71 -35.12
CA GLU A 105 -23.90 9.31 -35.55
C GLU A 105 -24.06 8.36 -34.36
N GLU A 106 -23.30 8.60 -33.30
CA GLU A 106 -23.28 7.82 -32.05
C GLU A 106 -24.66 7.84 -31.37
N GLU A 107 -25.30 9.00 -31.30
CA GLU A 107 -26.60 9.17 -30.65
C GLU A 107 -27.74 8.54 -31.47
N LYS A 108 -27.65 8.55 -32.81
CA LYS A 108 -28.59 7.86 -33.70
C LYS A 108 -28.41 6.34 -33.62
N LEU A 109 -27.17 5.87 -33.55
CA LEU A 109 -26.86 4.46 -33.37
C LEU A 109 -27.36 3.95 -32.02
N LEU A 110 -27.14 4.72 -30.95
CA LEU A 110 -27.64 4.41 -29.62
C LEU A 110 -29.17 4.31 -29.60
N LEU A 111 -29.85 5.28 -30.23
CA LEU A 111 -31.30 5.31 -30.36
C LEU A 111 -31.85 4.05 -31.06
N ILE A 112 -31.25 3.67 -32.19
CA ILE A 112 -31.66 2.47 -32.95
C ILE A 112 -31.34 1.18 -32.21
N SER A 113 -30.24 1.13 -31.45
CA SER A 113 -29.88 -0.05 -30.65
C SER A 113 -30.96 -0.40 -29.62
N PHE A 114 -31.56 0.59 -28.96
CA PHE A 114 -32.74 0.35 -28.09
C PHE A 114 -33.96 -0.15 -28.87
N GLY A 115 -34.14 0.27 -30.12
CA GLY A 115 -35.18 -0.25 -31.00
C GLY A 115 -35.01 -1.74 -31.29
N TYR A 116 -33.80 -2.18 -31.66
CA TYR A 116 -33.50 -3.60 -31.85
C TYR A 116 -33.65 -4.40 -30.55
N GLN A 117 -33.22 -3.84 -29.43
CA GLN A 117 -33.38 -4.47 -28.12
C GLN A 117 -34.86 -4.62 -27.72
N MET A 118 -35.71 -3.65 -28.06
CA MET A 118 -37.16 -3.73 -27.84
C MET A 118 -37.82 -4.79 -28.70
N SER A 119 -37.49 -4.85 -29.98
CA SER A 119 -38.05 -5.84 -30.90
C SER A 119 -37.61 -7.28 -30.55
N ALA A 120 -36.55 -7.45 -29.77
CA ALA A 120 -36.13 -8.74 -29.23
C ALA A 120 -36.70 -9.05 -27.82
N ALA A 121 -37.67 -8.28 -27.31
CA ALA A 121 -38.14 -8.38 -25.92
C ALA A 121 -38.74 -9.74 -25.55
N ASP A 122 -39.35 -10.45 -26.50
CA ASP A 122 -39.93 -11.79 -26.34
C ASP A 122 -38.99 -12.93 -26.80
N GLY A 123 -37.77 -12.59 -27.22
CA GLY A 123 -36.77 -13.52 -27.74
C GLY A 123 -36.83 -13.77 -29.25
N THR A 124 -37.79 -13.18 -29.98
CA THR A 124 -37.88 -13.27 -31.45
C THR A 124 -38.33 -11.96 -32.09
N MET A 125 -37.58 -11.46 -33.07
CA MET A 125 -37.92 -10.20 -33.72
C MET A 125 -38.92 -10.39 -34.88
N ASP A 126 -40.07 -9.71 -34.85
CA ASP A 126 -41.08 -9.74 -35.92
C ASP A 126 -40.59 -9.05 -37.21
N ASP A 127 -40.96 -9.58 -38.38
CA ASP A 127 -40.51 -9.05 -39.67
C ASP A 127 -40.99 -7.60 -39.92
N ARG A 128 -42.16 -7.20 -39.39
CA ARG A 128 -42.68 -5.83 -39.52
C ARG A 128 -41.91 -4.85 -38.64
N GLU A 129 -41.51 -5.28 -37.43
CA GLU A 129 -40.67 -4.50 -36.53
C GLU A 129 -39.28 -4.28 -37.12
N LYS A 130 -38.66 -5.33 -37.67
CA LYS A 130 -37.39 -5.23 -38.39
C LYS A 130 -37.50 -4.28 -39.59
N GLN A 131 -38.58 -4.40 -40.36
CA GLN A 131 -38.83 -3.53 -41.50
C GLN A 131 -38.98 -2.07 -41.06
N TYR A 132 -39.71 -1.81 -39.97
CA TYR A 132 -39.82 -0.48 -39.38
C TYR A 132 -38.44 0.07 -38.95
N LEU A 133 -37.66 -0.67 -38.18
CA LEU A 133 -36.33 -0.26 -37.71
C LEU A 133 -35.36 -0.01 -38.87
N THR A 134 -35.41 -0.84 -39.92
CA THR A 134 -34.60 -0.67 -41.13
C THR A 134 -34.96 0.61 -41.88
N ILE A 135 -36.26 0.91 -42.02
CA ILE A 135 -36.73 2.16 -42.65
C ILE A 135 -36.25 3.37 -41.84
N VAL A 136 -36.37 3.32 -40.52
CA VAL A 136 -35.93 4.41 -39.64
C VAL A 136 -34.41 4.58 -39.72
N ALA A 137 -33.63 3.51 -39.57
CA ALA A 137 -32.17 3.55 -39.59
C ALA A 137 -31.60 4.10 -40.91
N ASN A 138 -32.15 3.65 -42.05
CA ASN A 138 -31.79 4.17 -43.37
C ASN A 138 -32.05 5.67 -43.50
N ARG A 139 -33.13 6.17 -42.90
CA ARG A 139 -33.45 7.59 -42.93
C ARG A 139 -32.58 8.42 -41.98
N LEU A 140 -32.13 7.82 -40.87
CA LEU A 140 -31.17 8.41 -39.93
C LEU A 140 -29.72 8.41 -40.47
N GLY A 141 -29.44 7.61 -41.51
CA GLY A 141 -28.13 7.49 -42.14
C GLY A 141 -27.19 6.53 -41.44
N ILE A 142 -27.71 5.51 -40.75
CA ILE A 142 -26.91 4.49 -40.06
C ILE A 142 -26.41 3.46 -41.07
N ASP A 143 -25.15 3.04 -40.95
CA ASP A 143 -24.57 1.99 -41.79
C ASP A 143 -25.36 0.67 -41.65
N GLY A 144 -25.77 0.09 -42.78
CA GLY A 144 -26.49 -1.17 -42.83
C GLY A 144 -25.71 -2.34 -42.22
N ARG A 145 -24.36 -2.28 -42.20
CA ARG A 145 -23.52 -3.26 -41.49
C ARG A 145 -23.85 -3.30 -40.00
N PHE A 146 -24.10 -2.14 -39.38
CA PHE A 146 -24.41 -2.08 -37.95
C PHE A 146 -25.74 -2.75 -37.63
N LEU A 147 -26.74 -2.61 -38.52
CA LEU A 147 -28.06 -3.23 -38.34
C LEU A 147 -27.96 -4.76 -38.29
N THR A 148 -27.15 -5.36 -39.17
CA THR A 148 -26.95 -6.81 -39.17
C THR A 148 -26.28 -7.32 -37.89
N VAL A 149 -25.36 -6.53 -37.33
CA VAL A 149 -24.70 -6.86 -36.06
C VAL A 149 -25.66 -6.71 -34.87
N LEU A 150 -26.46 -5.64 -34.83
CA LEU A 150 -27.46 -5.42 -33.78
C LEU A 150 -28.53 -6.52 -33.80
N GLU A 151 -29.04 -6.88 -34.97
CA GLU A 151 -29.99 -7.99 -35.15
C GLU A 151 -29.43 -9.30 -34.60
N ALA A 152 -28.20 -9.66 -35.02
CA ALA A 152 -27.54 -10.86 -34.56
C ALA A 152 -27.26 -10.84 -33.05
N SER A 153 -26.87 -9.69 -32.50
CA SER A 153 -26.54 -9.54 -31.07
C SER A 153 -27.77 -9.74 -30.18
N PHE A 154 -28.90 -9.09 -30.49
CA PHE A 154 -30.10 -9.19 -29.67
C PHE A 154 -30.92 -10.47 -29.93
N SER A 155 -30.72 -11.13 -31.08
CA SER A 155 -31.32 -12.43 -31.38
C SER A 155 -30.43 -13.64 -31.01
N SER A 156 -29.29 -13.42 -30.33
CA SER A 156 -28.31 -14.46 -29.95
C SER A 156 -27.78 -15.30 -31.13
N GLN A 157 -27.61 -14.68 -32.30
CA GLN A 157 -27.07 -15.32 -33.52
C GLN A 157 -25.57 -15.03 -33.68
N ALA A 158 -24.87 -15.84 -34.47
CA ALA A 158 -23.45 -15.67 -34.74
C ALA A 158 -23.18 -14.40 -35.58
N ILE A 159 -22.26 -13.55 -35.11
CA ILE A 159 -21.88 -12.31 -35.79
C ILE A 159 -20.78 -12.61 -36.82
N ALA A 160 -21.09 -12.40 -38.10
CA ALA A 160 -20.12 -12.60 -39.20
C ALA A 160 -19.18 -11.39 -39.40
N ASP A 161 -19.68 -10.17 -39.18
CA ASP A 161 -18.91 -8.94 -39.38
C ASP A 161 -18.35 -8.42 -38.04
N THR A 162 -17.19 -8.98 -37.66
CA THR A 162 -16.49 -8.60 -36.43
C THR A 162 -15.90 -7.19 -36.47
N ALA A 163 -15.68 -6.63 -37.67
CA ALA A 163 -15.18 -5.26 -37.84
C ALA A 163 -16.29 -4.26 -37.52
N ALA A 164 -17.49 -4.47 -38.07
CA ALA A 164 -18.66 -3.67 -37.72
C ALA A 164 -19.01 -3.77 -36.22
N LEU A 165 -18.84 -4.95 -35.59
CA LEU A 165 -19.00 -5.08 -34.14
C LEU A 165 -18.00 -4.20 -33.36
N ALA A 166 -16.73 -4.17 -33.77
CA ALA A 166 -15.73 -3.31 -33.14
C ALA A 166 -16.01 -1.81 -33.36
N GLU A 167 -16.50 -1.42 -34.54
CA GLU A 167 -16.94 -0.05 -34.84
C GLU A 167 -18.13 0.35 -33.94
N ILE A 168 -19.13 -0.51 -33.74
CA ILE A 168 -20.25 -0.26 -32.82
C ILE A 168 -19.76 -0.07 -31.38
N HIS A 169 -18.87 -0.95 -30.90
CA HIS A 169 -18.27 -0.80 -29.55
C HIS A 169 -17.52 0.52 -29.39
N SER A 170 -16.84 0.98 -30.44
CA SER A 170 -16.17 2.29 -30.43
C SER A 170 -17.18 3.45 -30.41
N LEU A 171 -18.19 3.43 -31.28
CA LEU A 171 -19.19 4.50 -31.40
C LEU A 171 -20.13 4.58 -30.18
N LEU A 172 -20.36 3.46 -29.51
CA LEU A 172 -21.20 3.39 -28.32
C LEU A 172 -20.41 3.36 -27.00
N ASP A 173 -19.12 3.67 -27.02
CA ASP A 173 -18.30 3.74 -25.80
C ASP A 173 -18.90 4.80 -24.84
N PRO A 174 -19.25 4.43 -23.59
CA PRO A 174 -19.82 5.34 -22.59
C PRO A 174 -18.99 6.62 -22.38
N ALA A 175 -17.67 6.57 -22.60
CA ALA A 175 -16.80 7.73 -22.52
C ALA A 175 -17.17 8.84 -23.51
N GLN A 176 -17.68 8.50 -24.70
CA GLN A 176 -18.08 9.48 -25.71
C GLN A 176 -19.28 10.34 -25.28
N PHE A 177 -20.11 9.81 -24.38
CA PHE A 177 -21.35 10.44 -23.95
C PHE A 177 -21.24 11.28 -22.67
N GLN A 178 -20.07 11.29 -22.01
CA GLN A 178 -19.87 11.99 -20.72
C GLN A 178 -20.16 13.50 -20.79
N SER A 179 -19.97 14.11 -21.98
CA SER A 179 -20.21 15.54 -22.20
C SER A 179 -21.68 15.94 -22.31
N LEU A 180 -22.61 14.99 -22.48
CA LEU A 180 -24.03 15.26 -22.73
C LEU A 180 -24.85 15.24 -21.44
N ASP A 181 -24.92 14.07 -20.79
CA ASP A 181 -25.60 13.84 -19.51
C ASP A 181 -25.34 12.39 -19.04
N ALA A 182 -25.44 12.13 -17.73
CA ALA A 182 -25.28 10.80 -17.15
C ALA A 182 -26.27 9.76 -17.72
N MET A 183 -27.44 10.18 -18.22
CA MET A 183 -28.41 9.32 -18.89
C MET A 183 -27.80 8.63 -20.13
N PHE A 184 -27.00 9.34 -20.92
CA PHE A 184 -26.42 8.78 -22.14
C PHE A 184 -25.30 7.79 -21.83
N VAL A 185 -24.48 8.07 -20.80
CA VAL A 185 -23.46 7.13 -20.31
C VAL A 185 -24.11 5.83 -19.88
N ARG A 186 -25.19 5.90 -19.09
CA ARG A 186 -25.96 4.71 -18.68
C ARG A 186 -26.58 3.98 -19.86
N ALA A 187 -27.13 4.73 -20.82
CA ALA A 187 -27.72 4.16 -22.03
C ALA A 187 -26.69 3.39 -22.87
N ALA A 188 -25.53 3.98 -23.08
CA ALA A 188 -24.41 3.38 -23.80
C ALA A 188 -23.87 2.14 -23.08
N SER A 189 -23.63 2.23 -21.78
CA SER A 189 -23.19 1.09 -20.95
C SER A 189 -24.21 -0.06 -20.98
N HIS A 190 -25.51 0.27 -20.93
CA HIS A 190 -26.56 -0.73 -21.00
C HIS A 190 -26.55 -1.48 -22.34
N ILE A 191 -26.48 -0.77 -23.47
CA ILE A 191 -26.44 -1.41 -24.79
C ILE A 191 -25.16 -2.23 -24.97
N ILE A 192 -23.98 -1.69 -24.66
CA ILE A 192 -22.71 -2.42 -24.76
C ILE A 192 -22.71 -3.69 -23.92
N GLY A 193 -23.28 -3.65 -22.70
CA GLY A 193 -23.39 -4.81 -21.84
C GLY A 193 -24.22 -5.97 -22.43
N HIS A 194 -25.04 -5.70 -23.44
CA HIS A 194 -25.83 -6.70 -24.17
C HIS A 194 -25.23 -7.09 -25.54
N LEU A 195 -24.12 -6.46 -25.96
CA LEU A 195 -23.42 -6.82 -27.19
C LEU A 195 -22.31 -7.86 -26.90
N PRO A 196 -22.01 -8.78 -27.84
CA PRO A 196 -20.90 -9.72 -27.67
C PRO A 196 -19.56 -9.02 -27.50
N ALA A 197 -18.70 -9.59 -26.65
CA ALA A 197 -17.38 -9.04 -26.34
C ALA A 197 -16.52 -8.84 -27.59
N LYS A 198 -15.75 -7.75 -27.62
CA LYS A 198 -14.82 -7.42 -28.71
C LYS A 198 -13.93 -8.64 -29.03
N PRO A 199 -13.75 -9.02 -30.32
CA PRO A 199 -12.88 -10.13 -30.66
C PRO A 199 -11.45 -9.82 -30.22
N LYS A 200 -10.94 -10.58 -29.25
CA LYS A 200 -9.56 -10.44 -28.75
C LYS A 200 -8.58 -10.88 -29.83
N HIS A 201 -7.73 -9.97 -30.32
CA HIS A 201 -6.55 -10.36 -31.07
C HIS A 201 -5.61 -11.11 -30.12
N LYS A 202 -5.57 -12.44 -30.22
CA LYS A 202 -4.54 -13.26 -29.56
C LYS A 202 -3.22 -13.08 -30.30
N THR A 203 -2.51 -12.00 -30.03
CA THR A 203 -1.10 -11.88 -30.38
C THR A 203 -0.28 -12.48 -29.24
N ASN A 204 0.25 -13.68 -29.47
CA ASN A 204 1.05 -14.48 -28.53
C ASN A 204 2.46 -13.89 -28.23
N GLN A 205 2.62 -12.57 -28.27
CA GLN A 205 3.83 -11.90 -27.79
C GLN A 205 3.39 -10.79 -26.83
N LYS A 206 3.24 -11.13 -25.54
CA LYS A 206 3.17 -10.13 -24.47
C LYS A 206 4.50 -9.36 -24.51
N GLN A 207 4.50 -8.14 -25.04
CA GLN A 207 5.63 -7.23 -24.90
C GLN A 207 5.69 -6.77 -23.44
N SER A 208 6.74 -7.14 -22.70
CA SER A 208 6.97 -6.62 -21.35
C SER A 208 7.23 -5.11 -21.42
N VAL A 209 6.61 -4.35 -20.53
CA VAL A 209 6.70 -2.88 -20.48
C VAL A 209 8.14 -2.38 -20.32
N SER A 210 9.01 -3.14 -19.64
CA SER A 210 10.44 -2.86 -19.50
C SER A 210 11.21 -4.18 -19.32
N SER A 211 12.47 -4.23 -19.77
CA SER A 211 13.35 -5.41 -19.60
C SER A 211 14.11 -5.44 -18.27
N TYR A 212 13.92 -4.44 -17.39
CA TYR A 212 14.53 -4.30 -16.06
C TYR A 212 16.00 -4.75 -15.98
N GLN A 213 16.83 -4.21 -16.89
CA GLN A 213 18.21 -4.66 -17.06
C GLN A 213 19.12 -4.26 -15.89
N GLU A 214 18.84 -3.14 -15.22
CA GLU A 214 19.64 -2.69 -14.09
C GLU A 214 19.36 -3.54 -12.87
N LEU A 215 18.08 -3.87 -12.62
CA LEU A 215 17.71 -4.83 -11.57
C LEU A 215 18.32 -6.21 -11.83
N LYS A 216 18.31 -6.67 -13.09
CA LYS A 216 18.95 -7.95 -13.44
C LYS A 216 20.45 -7.96 -13.15
N LYS A 217 21.18 -6.91 -13.56
CA LYS A 217 22.61 -6.75 -13.25
C LYS A 217 22.85 -6.69 -11.74
N PHE A 218 21.98 -5.99 -11.02
CA PHE A 218 22.05 -5.90 -9.58
C PHE A 218 21.86 -7.28 -8.91
N GLN A 219 20.93 -8.11 -9.39
CA GLN A 219 20.79 -9.50 -8.94
C GLN A 219 22.04 -10.34 -9.28
N GLU A 220 22.68 -10.12 -10.43
CA GLU A 220 23.96 -10.76 -10.77
C GLU A 220 25.06 -10.39 -9.76
N TYR A 221 25.13 -9.14 -9.30
CA TYR A 221 26.07 -8.73 -8.25
C TYR A 221 25.77 -9.39 -6.89
N ARG A 222 24.49 -9.47 -6.49
CA ARG A 222 24.10 -10.20 -5.27
C ARG A 222 24.50 -11.67 -5.33
N GLN A 223 24.25 -12.33 -6.46
CA GLN A 223 24.65 -13.72 -6.69
C GLN A 223 26.17 -13.91 -6.67
N GLN A 224 26.93 -12.95 -7.19
CA GLN A 224 28.39 -12.98 -7.10
C GLN A 224 28.87 -12.86 -5.65
N LEU A 225 28.30 -11.95 -4.85
CA LEU A 225 28.60 -11.84 -3.42
C LEU A 225 28.18 -13.10 -2.65
N ASP A 226 27.01 -13.67 -2.91
CA ASP A 226 26.57 -14.90 -2.26
C ASP A 226 27.46 -16.11 -2.65
N ALA A 227 27.91 -16.18 -3.90
CA ALA A 227 28.90 -17.17 -4.32
C ALA A 227 30.25 -16.99 -3.58
N VAL A 228 30.64 -15.75 -3.26
CA VAL A 228 31.79 -15.45 -2.41
C VAL A 228 31.52 -15.92 -0.97
N CYS A 229 30.32 -15.69 -0.42
CA CYS A 229 29.91 -16.24 0.88
C CYS A 229 30.01 -17.77 0.90
N GLY A 230 29.59 -18.46 -0.17
CA GLY A 230 29.72 -19.91 -0.26
C GLY A 230 31.18 -20.40 -0.21
N LYS A 231 32.08 -19.74 -0.93
CA LYS A 231 33.53 -20.05 -0.87
C LYS A 231 34.12 -19.78 0.51
N LEU A 232 33.81 -18.61 1.08
CA LEU A 232 34.26 -18.23 2.41
C LEU A 232 33.74 -19.20 3.46
N GLY A 233 32.47 -19.61 3.37
CA GLY A 233 31.86 -20.59 4.25
C GLY A 233 32.61 -21.93 4.26
N LEU A 234 33.04 -22.43 3.10
CA LEU A 234 33.87 -23.65 3.03
C LEU A 234 35.24 -23.46 3.70
N THR A 235 35.88 -22.32 3.50
CA THR A 235 37.16 -21.97 4.15
C THR A 235 37.00 -21.86 5.67
N LEU A 236 35.94 -21.21 6.15
CA LEU A 236 35.62 -21.06 7.56
C LEU A 236 35.26 -22.41 8.21
N LEU A 237 34.46 -23.24 7.52
CA LEU A 237 34.08 -24.58 7.97
C LEU A 237 35.30 -25.51 8.12
N ASP A 238 36.22 -25.56 7.14
CA ASP A 238 37.46 -26.37 7.29
C ASP A 238 38.33 -25.87 8.45
N GLY A 239 38.34 -24.55 8.71
CA GLY A 239 39.03 -24.01 9.88
C GLY A 239 38.33 -24.29 11.20
N SER A 240 37.00 -24.30 11.20
CA SER A 240 36.18 -24.59 12.37
C SER A 240 36.19 -26.07 12.73
N ASP A 241 36.10 -26.98 11.75
CA ASP A 241 36.24 -28.44 11.92
C ASP A 241 37.61 -28.83 12.51
N ARG A 242 38.61 -27.97 12.32
CA ARG A 242 39.96 -28.12 12.88
C ARG A 242 40.14 -27.38 14.21
N ASN A 243 39.11 -26.75 14.77
CA ASN A 243 39.19 -25.91 15.97
C ASN A 243 40.30 -24.84 15.88
N VAL A 244 40.43 -24.22 14.69
CA VAL A 244 41.33 -23.08 14.46
C VAL A 244 40.54 -21.80 14.31
N LEU A 245 39.42 -21.86 13.59
CA LEU A 245 38.51 -20.73 13.40
C LEU A 245 37.25 -20.90 14.24
N SER A 246 36.72 -19.80 14.76
CA SER A 246 35.52 -19.78 15.58
C SER A 246 34.27 -20.11 14.75
N PRO A 247 33.36 -20.95 15.28
CA PRO A 247 32.12 -21.30 14.58
C PRO A 247 31.21 -20.09 14.35
N ASN A 248 31.31 -19.05 15.22
CA ASN A 248 30.55 -17.81 15.11
C ASN A 248 30.78 -17.07 13.78
N LEU A 249 31.98 -17.15 13.19
CA LEU A 249 32.24 -16.56 11.87
C LEU A 249 31.35 -17.18 10.79
N THR A 250 31.09 -18.49 10.89
CA THR A 250 30.22 -19.21 9.95
C THR A 250 28.76 -18.85 10.17
N GLU A 251 28.34 -18.68 11.43
CA GLU A 251 26.97 -18.25 11.75
C GLU A 251 26.67 -16.85 11.22
N GLU A 252 27.56 -15.88 11.47
CA GLU A 252 27.42 -14.51 10.96
C GLU A 252 27.45 -14.47 9.43
N LEU A 253 28.32 -15.25 8.79
CA LEU A 253 28.33 -15.36 7.33
C LEU A 253 27.02 -15.94 6.79
N THR A 254 26.43 -16.90 7.49
CA THR A 254 25.15 -17.50 7.13
C THR A 254 24.01 -16.48 7.22
N LYS A 255 24.03 -15.58 8.21
CA LYS A 255 23.07 -14.47 8.32
C LYS A 255 23.19 -13.54 7.10
N ILE A 256 24.40 -13.15 6.71
CA ILE A 256 24.63 -12.30 5.53
C ILE A 256 24.20 -13.02 4.24
N SER A 257 24.58 -14.28 4.05
CA SER A 257 24.19 -15.08 2.88
C SER A 257 22.67 -15.21 2.76
N ARG A 258 21.97 -15.48 3.87
CA ARG A 258 20.50 -15.54 3.88
C ARG A 258 19.87 -14.22 3.45
N LYS A 259 20.42 -13.08 3.89
CA LYS A 259 19.98 -11.74 3.47
C LYS A 259 20.22 -11.51 1.97
N LEU A 260 21.37 -11.93 1.43
CA LEU A 260 21.67 -11.84 0.00
C LEU A 260 20.77 -12.74 -0.87
N GLN A 261 20.24 -13.83 -0.31
CA GLN A 261 19.34 -14.76 -0.99
C GLN A 261 17.86 -14.37 -0.91
N SER A 262 17.47 -13.52 0.05
CA SER A 262 16.08 -13.08 0.19
C SER A 262 15.66 -12.10 -0.93
N PRO A 263 14.35 -11.96 -1.19
CA PRO A 263 13.82 -10.91 -2.07
C PRO A 263 14.41 -9.55 -1.67
N CYS A 264 14.76 -8.74 -2.67
CA CYS A 264 15.66 -7.61 -2.45
C CYS A 264 14.94 -6.32 -2.11
N PHE A 265 13.77 -6.08 -2.72
CA PHE A 265 13.06 -4.83 -2.54
C PHE A 265 11.57 -5.05 -2.32
N ARG A 266 11.02 -4.40 -1.31
CA ARG A 266 9.58 -4.36 -1.05
C ARG A 266 9.04 -2.98 -1.40
N VAL A 267 8.08 -2.92 -2.31
CA VAL A 267 7.49 -1.68 -2.81
C VAL A 267 6.01 -1.64 -2.47
N ALA A 268 5.59 -0.72 -1.60
CA ALA A 268 4.20 -0.59 -1.20
C ALA A 268 3.44 0.42 -2.08
N VAL A 269 2.21 0.09 -2.46
CA VAL A 269 1.31 0.94 -3.24
C VAL A 269 0.24 1.54 -2.33
N VAL A 270 0.33 2.85 -2.12
CA VAL A 270 -0.45 3.58 -1.12
C VAL A 270 -1.30 4.67 -1.80
N GLY A 271 -2.52 4.86 -1.31
CA GLY A 271 -3.41 5.95 -1.75
C GLY A 271 -4.85 5.71 -1.30
N GLU A 272 -5.71 6.72 -1.35
CA GLU A 272 -7.12 6.59 -0.93
C GLU A 272 -7.92 5.66 -1.87
N PHE A 273 -9.17 5.37 -1.51
CA PHE A 273 -10.10 4.65 -2.37
C PHE A 273 -10.23 5.25 -3.77
N SER A 274 -10.43 4.40 -4.78
CA SER A 274 -10.73 4.81 -6.16
C SER A 274 -9.68 5.72 -6.83
N LYS A 275 -8.44 5.78 -6.34
CA LYS A 275 -7.32 6.47 -7.03
C LYS A 275 -6.64 5.62 -8.11
N GLY A 276 -7.13 4.40 -8.33
CA GLY A 276 -6.65 3.49 -9.38
C GLY A 276 -5.47 2.59 -8.98
N LYS A 277 -5.33 2.24 -7.69
CA LYS A 277 -4.30 1.31 -7.18
C LYS A 277 -4.34 -0.05 -7.89
N SER A 278 -5.49 -0.72 -7.88
CA SER A 278 -5.67 -2.03 -8.52
C SER A 278 -5.42 -1.96 -10.04
N THR A 279 -5.83 -0.86 -10.69
CA THR A 279 -5.55 -0.62 -12.12
C THR A 279 -4.05 -0.43 -12.38
N LEU A 280 -3.34 0.32 -11.52
CA LEU A 280 -1.89 0.47 -11.58
C LEU A 280 -1.18 -0.89 -11.44
N LEU A 281 -1.61 -1.71 -10.48
CA LEU A 281 -1.06 -3.05 -10.28
C LEU A 281 -1.28 -3.93 -11.51
N ASN A 282 -2.48 -3.90 -12.11
CA ASN A 282 -2.77 -4.60 -13.35
C ASN A 282 -1.90 -4.09 -14.51
N ALA A 283 -1.64 -2.79 -14.60
CA ALA A 283 -0.73 -2.21 -15.59
C ALA A 283 0.73 -2.65 -15.37
N LEU A 284 1.20 -2.72 -14.12
CA LEU A 284 2.51 -3.28 -13.76
C LEU A 284 2.61 -4.78 -14.09
N LEU A 285 1.50 -5.51 -13.96
CA LEU A 285 1.37 -6.93 -14.30
C LEU A 285 1.29 -7.19 -15.81
N GLY A 286 0.77 -6.23 -16.59
CA GLY A 286 0.35 -6.45 -17.97
C GLY A 286 -0.80 -7.46 -18.10
N GLU A 287 -1.62 -7.60 -17.05
CA GLU A 287 -2.75 -8.52 -16.99
C GLU A 287 -3.79 -8.04 -15.96
N GLU A 288 -5.08 -8.25 -16.24
CA GLU A 288 -6.18 -7.94 -15.31
C GLU A 288 -6.38 -9.05 -14.29
N ILE A 289 -5.67 -8.96 -13.16
CA ILE A 289 -5.69 -9.97 -12.10
C ILE A 289 -6.29 -9.41 -10.81
N GLN A 290 -5.88 -8.19 -10.45
CA GLN A 290 -6.41 -7.48 -9.29
C GLN A 290 -7.87 -7.07 -9.57
N PRO A 291 -8.81 -7.35 -8.65
CA PRO A 291 -10.20 -6.99 -8.84
C PRO A 291 -10.36 -5.46 -8.89
N VAL A 292 -10.73 -4.93 -10.06
CA VAL A 292 -11.07 -3.51 -10.22
C VAL A 292 -12.55 -3.35 -9.87
N ARG A 293 -12.86 -3.12 -8.59
CA ARG A 293 -14.24 -2.81 -8.13
C ARG A 293 -14.27 -1.43 -7.48
N ASN A 294 -15.43 -0.76 -7.58
CA ASN A 294 -15.75 0.44 -6.81
C ASN A 294 -16.15 0.11 -5.35
N ILE A 295 -15.86 -1.11 -4.89
CA ILE A 295 -16.04 -1.59 -3.52
C ILE A 295 -14.64 -1.71 -2.90
N PRO A 296 -14.41 -1.32 -1.62
CA PRO A 296 -13.12 -1.43 -0.97
C PRO A 296 -12.53 -2.86 -1.07
N CYS A 297 -11.22 -2.95 -1.23
CA CYS A 297 -10.52 -4.23 -1.08
C CYS A 297 -10.51 -4.63 0.40
N SER A 298 -10.52 -5.93 0.70
CA SER A 298 -10.43 -6.47 2.06
C SER A 298 -9.28 -5.79 2.80
N GLY A 299 -9.44 -5.50 4.09
CA GLY A 299 -8.38 -4.91 4.93
C GLY A 299 -7.12 -5.77 5.11
N THR A 300 -6.91 -6.78 4.26
CA THR A 300 -5.79 -7.71 4.27
C THR A 300 -4.76 -7.32 3.21
N VAL A 301 -3.49 -7.34 3.59
CA VAL A 301 -2.37 -7.06 2.68
C VAL A 301 -2.26 -8.14 1.61
N THR A 302 -2.18 -7.71 0.36
CA THR A 302 -1.85 -8.60 -0.75
C THR A 302 -0.40 -8.35 -1.18
N VAL A 303 0.40 -9.39 -1.24
CA VAL A 303 1.78 -9.33 -1.72
C VAL A 303 1.89 -10.02 -3.07
N LEU A 304 2.23 -9.26 -4.11
CA LEU A 304 2.48 -9.78 -5.44
C LEU A 304 3.96 -10.17 -5.54
N LYS A 305 4.21 -11.44 -5.89
CA LYS A 305 5.56 -12.01 -6.01
C LYS A 305 5.71 -12.82 -7.30
N TYR A 306 6.93 -12.96 -7.78
CA TYR A 306 7.20 -13.87 -8.88
C TYR A 306 7.00 -15.33 -8.42
N GLY A 307 6.32 -16.12 -9.24
CA GLY A 307 6.24 -17.56 -9.06
C GLY A 307 6.19 -18.28 -10.40
N PRO A 308 6.67 -19.54 -10.48
CA PRO A 308 6.73 -20.30 -11.73
C PRO A 308 5.33 -20.62 -12.29
N GLN A 309 4.30 -20.54 -11.46
CA GLN A 309 2.90 -20.78 -11.80
C GLN A 309 2.03 -19.74 -11.09
N GLN A 310 0.81 -19.53 -11.61
CA GLN A 310 -0.17 -18.67 -10.96
C GLN A 310 -0.74 -19.39 -9.73
N ARG A 311 -0.49 -18.84 -8.54
CA ARG A 311 -0.99 -19.37 -7.26
C ARG A 311 -1.42 -18.23 -6.35
N VAL A 312 -2.39 -18.50 -5.49
CA VAL A 312 -2.77 -17.58 -4.41
C VAL A 312 -2.64 -18.34 -3.10
N ILE A 313 -1.82 -17.82 -2.19
CA ILE A 313 -1.53 -18.43 -0.91
C ILE A 313 -2.05 -17.50 0.17
N CYS A 314 -2.94 -18.01 1.02
CA CYS A 314 -3.46 -17.32 2.19
C CYS A 314 -2.63 -17.72 3.40
N LYS A 315 -1.92 -16.76 4.01
CA LYS A 315 -1.14 -16.96 5.22
C LYS A 315 -1.93 -16.43 6.42
N TYR A 316 -2.01 -17.23 7.47
CA TYR A 316 -2.78 -16.96 8.67
C TYR A 316 -1.86 -16.57 9.84
N LYS A 317 -2.37 -15.80 10.80
CA LYS A 317 -1.62 -15.30 11.97
C LYS A 317 -1.12 -16.42 12.89
N ASP A 318 -1.71 -17.61 12.82
CA ASP A 318 -1.28 -18.83 13.53
C ASP A 318 -0.12 -19.57 12.83
N GLY A 319 0.36 -19.05 11.69
CA GLY A 319 1.41 -19.64 10.87
C GLY A 319 0.92 -20.65 9.83
N ARG A 320 -0.38 -20.90 9.73
CA ARG A 320 -0.95 -21.78 8.69
C ARG A 320 -0.89 -21.11 7.31
N GLU A 321 -0.60 -21.90 6.28
CA GLU A 321 -0.67 -21.48 4.88
C GLU A 321 -1.64 -22.37 4.10
N GLU A 322 -2.44 -21.76 3.22
CA GLU A 322 -3.41 -22.46 2.38
C GLU A 322 -3.41 -21.90 0.97
N GLU A 323 -3.25 -22.75 -0.04
CA GLU A 323 -3.47 -22.34 -1.43
C GLU A 323 -4.96 -22.21 -1.71
N ILE A 324 -5.40 -21.03 -2.14
CA ILE A 324 -6.79 -20.69 -2.43
C ILE A 324 -7.01 -20.47 -3.92
N SER A 325 -8.22 -20.77 -4.39
CA SER A 325 -8.60 -20.53 -5.79
C SER A 325 -8.70 -19.02 -6.10
N PRO A 326 -8.56 -18.60 -7.38
CA PRO A 326 -8.78 -17.20 -7.78
C PRO A 326 -10.17 -16.64 -7.43
N GLN A 327 -11.18 -17.51 -7.32
CA GLN A 327 -12.52 -17.11 -6.91
C GLN A 327 -12.55 -16.82 -5.39
N GLN A 328 -12.00 -17.73 -4.58
CA GLN A 328 -11.83 -17.51 -3.14
C GLN A 328 -10.92 -16.31 -2.84
N TYR A 329 -9.91 -16.06 -3.69
CA TYR A 329 -9.11 -14.85 -3.62
C TYR A 329 -9.97 -13.61 -3.81
N LYS A 330 -10.80 -13.54 -4.85
CA LYS A 330 -11.71 -12.39 -5.05
C LYS A 330 -12.66 -12.20 -3.87
N ASP A 331 -13.15 -13.28 -3.29
CA ASP A 331 -14.08 -13.21 -2.15
C ASP A 331 -13.37 -12.83 -0.84
N LYS A 332 -12.15 -13.32 -0.59
CA LYS A 332 -11.34 -12.98 0.59
C LYS A 332 -10.62 -11.64 0.48
N ALA A 333 -10.27 -11.23 -0.73
CA ALA A 333 -9.56 -9.98 -1.04
C ALA A 333 -10.50 -8.78 -1.27
N SER A 334 -11.83 -8.99 -1.26
CA SER A 334 -12.84 -7.94 -1.37
C SER A 334 -13.72 -7.93 -0.13
N ILE A 335 -14.12 -6.77 0.38
CA ILE A 335 -15.24 -6.73 1.34
C ILE A 335 -16.59 -6.81 0.61
N SER A 336 -17.64 -7.24 1.31
CA SER A 336 -19.01 -7.21 0.77
C SER A 336 -19.50 -5.77 0.59
N GLU A 337 -20.43 -5.55 -0.34
CA GLU A 337 -21.03 -4.22 -0.61
C GLU A 337 -21.77 -3.67 0.64
N GLU A 338 -22.30 -4.57 1.47
CA GLU A 338 -22.97 -4.27 2.74
C GLU A 338 -21.96 -3.87 3.84
N ALA A 339 -20.78 -4.49 3.90
CA ALA A 339 -19.69 -4.12 4.79
C ALA A 339 -18.99 -2.80 4.37
N ALA A 340 -18.99 -2.47 3.08
CA ALA A 340 -18.49 -1.19 2.57
C ALA A 340 -19.39 0.00 2.94
N LEU A 341 -20.69 -0.26 3.15
CA LEU A 341 -21.71 0.72 3.52
C LEU A 341 -22.04 0.74 5.02
N GLY A 342 -21.55 -0.25 5.78
CA GLY A 342 -21.77 -0.42 7.21
C GLY A 342 -20.55 -0.12 8.08
N SER A 343 -20.79 0.42 9.27
CA SER A 343 -19.78 0.72 10.30
C SER A 343 -19.43 -0.52 11.15
N LEU A 344 -18.78 -1.53 10.56
CA LEU A 344 -18.23 -2.66 11.33
C LEU A 344 -16.78 -2.91 10.93
N GLY A 345 -15.84 -2.36 11.72
CA GLY A 345 -14.40 -2.68 11.68
C GLY A 345 -14.08 -4.09 12.22
N ASP A 346 -15.06 -4.73 12.88
CA ASP A 346 -14.90 -6.02 13.57
C ASP A 346 -14.49 -7.19 12.65
N GLU A 347 -14.88 -7.21 11.37
CA GLU A 347 -14.47 -8.28 10.43
C GLU A 347 -12.98 -8.20 10.03
N ILE A 348 -12.36 -7.02 10.10
CA ILE A 348 -10.97 -6.80 9.70
C ILE A 348 -10.01 -7.08 10.86
N VAL A 349 -10.38 -6.64 12.08
CA VAL A 349 -9.60 -6.90 13.31
C VAL A 349 -9.57 -8.39 13.65
N ASN A 350 -10.72 -9.06 13.51
CA ASN A 350 -10.86 -10.49 13.78
C ASN A 350 -10.49 -11.38 12.59
N SER A 351 -9.93 -10.81 11.51
CA SER A 351 -9.40 -11.63 10.42
C SER A 351 -8.22 -12.45 10.94
N GLU A 352 -8.32 -13.77 10.79
CA GLU A 352 -7.23 -14.70 11.04
C GLU A 352 -6.13 -14.59 9.96
N ILE A 353 -6.37 -13.85 8.88
CA ILE A 353 -5.46 -13.73 7.74
C ILE A 353 -4.39 -12.69 8.05
N GLU A 354 -3.12 -13.09 7.96
CA GLU A 354 -1.94 -12.23 8.07
C GLU A 354 -1.68 -11.51 6.74
N GLU A 355 -1.54 -12.27 5.65
CA GLU A 355 -1.33 -11.74 4.31
C GLU A 355 -1.82 -12.72 3.23
N ILE A 356 -2.07 -12.20 2.03
CA ILE A 356 -2.37 -13.01 0.85
C ILE A 356 -1.23 -12.84 -0.15
N ILE A 357 -0.54 -13.92 -0.48
CA ILE A 357 0.55 -13.94 -1.46
C ILE A 357 -0.03 -14.33 -2.81
N PHE A 358 0.13 -13.45 -3.80
CA PHE A 358 -0.22 -13.70 -5.19
C PHE A 358 1.05 -13.96 -6.01
N GLU A 359 1.26 -15.21 -6.39
CA GLU A 359 2.39 -15.60 -7.23
C GLU A 359 2.02 -15.63 -8.70
N HIS A 360 2.87 -15.07 -9.56
CA HIS A 360 2.62 -15.05 -10.99
C HIS A 360 3.89 -15.09 -11.87
N PRO A 361 3.89 -15.83 -13.00
CA PRO A 361 5.06 -15.94 -13.87
C PRO A 361 5.31 -14.69 -14.73
N ASN A 362 4.27 -13.88 -14.99
CA ASN A 362 4.39 -12.69 -15.84
C ASN A 362 4.76 -11.40 -15.07
N LEU A 363 5.05 -11.49 -13.77
CA LEU A 363 5.50 -10.36 -12.96
C LEU A 363 6.97 -10.05 -13.25
N GLU A 364 7.27 -9.37 -14.36
CA GLU A 364 8.67 -9.15 -14.79
C GLU A 364 9.45 -8.27 -13.79
N LEU A 365 8.82 -7.27 -13.16
CA LEU A 365 9.44 -6.51 -12.07
C LEU A 365 9.79 -7.43 -10.89
N CYS A 366 8.86 -8.30 -10.48
CA CYS A 366 9.07 -9.18 -9.33
C CYS A 366 10.07 -10.31 -9.62
N ARG A 367 10.15 -10.74 -10.88
CA ARG A 367 11.14 -11.72 -11.34
C ARG A 367 12.58 -11.27 -11.07
N ASN A 368 12.79 -9.95 -11.02
CA ASN A 368 14.09 -9.35 -10.74
C ASN A 368 14.27 -8.93 -9.26
N GLY A 369 13.56 -9.61 -8.34
CA GLY A 369 13.77 -9.52 -6.89
C GLY A 369 13.02 -8.38 -6.21
N VAL A 370 11.89 -7.97 -6.77
CA VAL A 370 10.97 -6.98 -6.18
C VAL A 370 9.70 -7.68 -5.70
N GLU A 371 9.14 -7.25 -4.58
CA GLU A 371 7.80 -7.62 -4.13
C GLU A 371 6.94 -6.37 -4.15
N ILE A 372 5.74 -6.46 -4.73
CA ILE A 372 4.79 -5.34 -4.75
C ILE A 372 3.73 -5.61 -3.70
N ILE A 373 3.55 -4.67 -2.79
CA ILE A 373 2.60 -4.80 -1.69
C ILE A 373 1.42 -3.89 -1.98
N ASP A 374 0.25 -4.48 -2.21
CA ASP A 374 -1.00 -3.75 -2.25
C ASP A 374 -1.47 -3.51 -0.81
N THR A 375 -1.38 -2.26 -0.37
CA THR A 375 -1.83 -1.88 0.96
C THR A 375 -3.33 -1.58 0.94
N PRO A 376 -4.10 -2.06 1.93
CA PRO A 376 -5.44 -1.55 2.18
C PRO A 376 -5.42 -0.01 2.23
N GLY A 377 -6.48 0.65 1.75
CA GLY A 377 -6.52 2.12 1.69
C GLY A 377 -6.27 2.76 3.07
N LEU A 378 -5.11 3.41 3.21
CA LEU A 378 -4.85 4.36 4.28
C LEU A 378 -5.91 5.49 4.18
N ASN A 379 -6.52 5.87 5.31
CA ASN A 379 -7.55 6.90 5.51
C ASN A 379 -9.02 6.44 5.64
N GLU A 380 -9.30 5.14 5.73
CA GLU A 380 -10.70 4.64 5.82
C GLU A 380 -11.05 4.07 7.20
N GLN A 381 -10.22 3.19 7.74
CA GLN A 381 -10.46 2.51 9.00
C GLN A 381 -9.14 2.32 9.71
N ALA A 382 -9.15 2.58 11.00
CA ALA A 382 -8.06 2.40 11.92
C ALA A 382 -7.21 1.13 11.71
N GLU A 383 -7.92 0.03 11.49
CA GLU A 383 -7.38 -1.31 11.62
C GLU A 383 -6.64 -1.72 10.35
N ARG A 384 -6.96 -1.01 9.25
CA ARG A 384 -6.23 -1.04 7.98
C ARG A 384 -4.92 -0.24 8.06
N THR A 385 -4.84 0.74 8.95
CA THR A 385 -3.62 1.54 9.12
C THR A 385 -2.55 0.74 9.85
N LEU A 386 -2.89 -0.06 10.87
CA LEU A 386 -1.95 -0.99 11.52
C LEU A 386 -1.30 -1.97 10.54
N VAL A 387 -2.14 -2.55 9.67
CA VAL A 387 -1.68 -3.48 8.65
C VAL A 387 -0.71 -2.78 7.68
N THR A 388 -0.98 -1.52 7.35
CA THR A 388 -0.09 -0.72 6.51
C THR A 388 1.19 -0.32 7.24
N GLU A 389 1.15 -0.02 8.54
CA GLU A 389 2.34 0.25 9.38
C GLU A 389 3.30 -0.93 9.41
N GLN A 390 2.76 -2.14 9.63
CA GLN A 390 3.57 -3.36 9.59
C GLN A 390 4.23 -3.55 8.23
N VAL A 391 3.53 -3.21 7.14
CA VAL A 391 4.10 -3.20 5.80
C VAL A 391 5.21 -2.15 5.67
N LEU A 392 5.00 -0.92 6.15
CA LEU A 392 5.96 0.18 5.99
C LEU A 392 7.30 -0.11 6.67
N LYS A 393 7.33 -0.81 7.81
CA LYS A 393 8.56 -1.23 8.51
C LYS A 393 9.53 -2.04 7.65
N THR A 394 9.01 -2.69 6.62
CA THR A 394 9.77 -3.59 5.75
C THR A 394 9.80 -3.10 4.31
N THR A 395 9.36 -1.86 4.05
CA THR A 395 9.21 -1.29 2.71
C THR A 395 10.42 -0.42 2.34
N ASP A 396 10.99 -0.65 1.16
CA ASP A 396 12.12 0.12 0.62
C ASP A 396 11.68 1.36 -0.16
N ALA A 397 10.51 1.29 -0.78
CA ALA A 397 9.91 2.37 -1.56
C ALA A 397 8.39 2.39 -1.45
N VAL A 398 7.80 3.58 -1.42
CA VAL A 398 6.35 3.77 -1.49
C VAL A 398 5.96 4.45 -2.80
N ILE A 399 4.97 3.88 -3.47
CA ILE A 399 4.27 4.49 -4.59
C ILE A 399 2.99 5.11 -4.04
N PHE A 400 2.97 6.45 -3.93
CA PHE A 400 1.83 7.23 -3.46
C PHE A 400 0.96 7.69 -4.64
N LEU A 401 -0.30 7.25 -4.70
CA LEU A 401 -1.23 7.61 -5.78
C LEU A 401 -2.14 8.77 -5.39
N THR A 402 -2.20 9.78 -6.27
CA THR A 402 -3.17 10.88 -6.21
C THR A 402 -3.84 11.07 -7.57
N HIS A 403 -4.98 11.76 -7.59
CA HIS A 403 -5.77 11.96 -8.81
C HIS A 403 -5.44 13.30 -9.48
N ALA A 404 -5.25 13.31 -10.82
CA ALA A 404 -4.93 14.50 -11.61
C ALA A 404 -5.82 15.75 -11.40
N HIS A 405 -7.11 15.61 -11.07
CA HIS A 405 -8.03 16.74 -10.83
C HIS A 405 -8.20 17.09 -9.35
N MET A 406 -7.96 16.14 -8.44
CA MET A 406 -8.09 16.30 -6.99
C MET A 406 -6.72 16.08 -6.36
N LEU A 407 -5.78 16.94 -6.72
CA LEU A 407 -4.36 16.81 -6.37
C LEU A 407 -4.15 17.01 -4.87
N LEU A 408 -3.56 16.00 -4.21
CA LEU A 408 -3.10 16.06 -2.83
C LEU A 408 -4.15 16.73 -1.94
N THR A 409 -5.28 16.07 -1.76
CA THR A 409 -6.32 16.49 -0.80
C THR A 409 -5.70 16.68 0.60
N GLU A 410 -6.41 17.37 1.51
CA GLU A 410 -5.92 17.55 2.88
C GLU A 410 -5.51 16.22 3.54
N LYS A 411 -6.38 15.20 3.40
CA LYS A 411 -6.12 13.83 3.85
C LYS A 411 -4.93 13.15 3.15
N GLU A 412 -4.78 13.33 1.84
CA GLU A 412 -3.60 12.81 1.12
C GLU A 412 -2.30 13.48 1.57
N ARG A 413 -2.35 14.77 1.97
CA ARG A 413 -1.19 15.49 2.50
C ARG A 413 -0.82 15.03 3.91
N GLU A 414 -1.81 14.86 4.78
CA GLU A 414 -1.61 14.28 6.10
C GLU A 414 -0.96 12.89 5.98
N LEU A 415 -1.49 12.08 5.05
CA LEU A 415 -0.95 10.76 4.79
C LEU A 415 0.48 10.80 4.25
N LEU A 416 0.80 11.72 3.34
CA LEU A 416 2.18 11.90 2.85
C LEU A 416 3.15 12.31 3.95
N LEU A 417 2.73 13.18 4.88
CA LEU A 417 3.55 13.58 6.03
C LEU A 417 3.79 12.41 6.98
N TYR A 418 2.76 11.61 7.20
CA TYR A 418 2.86 10.38 7.97
C TYR A 418 3.82 9.39 7.30
N LEU A 419 3.66 9.09 6.01
CA LEU A 419 4.56 8.19 5.27
C LEU A 419 6.00 8.71 5.26
N LYS A 420 6.19 10.03 5.12
CA LYS A 420 7.51 10.66 5.21
C LYS A 420 8.15 10.31 6.55
N LYS A 421 7.41 10.44 7.64
CA LYS A 421 7.89 10.15 9.00
C LYS A 421 8.28 8.68 9.16
N GLU A 422 7.40 7.77 8.77
CA GLU A 422 7.63 6.33 8.89
C GLU A 422 8.80 5.82 8.05
N LEU A 423 9.01 6.40 6.85
CA LEU A 423 10.07 5.96 5.93
C LEU A 423 11.41 6.69 6.13
N ASN A 424 11.43 7.76 6.94
CA ASN A 424 12.63 8.49 7.35
C ASN A 424 12.69 8.63 8.88
N PRO A 425 12.74 7.52 9.63
CA PRO A 425 12.91 7.61 11.08
C PRO A 425 14.25 8.31 11.38
N GLY A 426 14.28 9.26 12.31
CA GLY A 426 15.49 10.04 12.64
C GLY A 426 15.52 11.43 12.05
N LYS A 427 14.68 11.67 11.03
CA LYS A 427 14.91 12.74 10.07
C LYS A 427 13.61 13.41 9.65
N ASP A 428 12.77 13.74 10.64
CA ASP A 428 11.48 14.41 10.44
C ASP A 428 11.63 15.75 9.68
N ASP A 429 12.76 16.42 9.87
CA ASP A 429 13.10 17.66 9.16
C ASP A 429 13.63 17.44 7.72
N GLU A 430 13.92 16.20 7.32
CA GLU A 430 14.38 15.86 5.97
C GLU A 430 13.26 15.23 5.14
N ALA A 431 13.23 15.54 3.84
CA ALA A 431 12.25 14.96 2.93
C ALA A 431 12.57 13.49 2.58
N ALA A 432 11.53 12.69 2.34
CA ALA A 432 11.65 11.26 2.07
C ALA A 432 12.13 10.96 0.65
N LYS A 433 13.25 10.22 0.54
CA LYS A 433 13.78 9.77 -0.75
C LYS A 433 13.07 8.54 -1.29
N SER A 434 12.38 7.78 -0.45
CA SER A 434 11.72 6.52 -0.79
C SER A 434 10.30 6.67 -1.34
N ILE A 435 9.76 7.89 -1.45
CA ILE A 435 8.38 8.14 -1.89
C ILE A 435 8.36 8.58 -3.37
N PHE A 436 7.56 7.88 -4.17
CA PHE A 436 7.20 8.24 -5.54
C PHE A 436 5.74 8.66 -5.62
N VAL A 437 5.49 9.90 -6.04
CA VAL A 437 4.12 10.42 -6.22
C VAL A 437 3.67 10.18 -7.65
N LEU A 438 2.65 9.34 -7.81
CA LEU A 438 2.00 9.04 -9.08
C LEU A 438 0.69 9.81 -9.18
N VAL A 439 0.65 10.76 -10.10
CA VAL A 439 -0.55 11.51 -10.47
C VAL A 439 -1.27 10.72 -11.55
N ASN A 440 -2.25 9.92 -11.14
CA ASN A 440 -3.03 9.06 -12.01
C ASN A 440 -4.16 9.84 -12.74
N PHE A 441 -4.77 9.23 -13.75
CA PHE A 441 -5.81 9.83 -14.61
C PHE A 441 -5.29 10.99 -15.48
N ALA A 442 -4.01 10.93 -15.89
CA ALA A 442 -3.40 11.96 -16.74
C ALA A 442 -4.03 12.05 -18.15
N ASP A 443 -4.77 11.03 -18.58
CA ASP A 443 -5.57 11.03 -19.81
C ASP A 443 -6.68 12.08 -19.81
N LEU A 444 -7.14 12.51 -18.63
CA LEU A 444 -8.09 13.60 -18.48
C LEU A 444 -7.45 14.97 -18.79
N LEU A 445 -6.12 15.07 -18.73
CA LEU A 445 -5.36 16.29 -19.02
C LEU A 445 -5.03 16.36 -20.52
N ARG A 446 -5.95 16.96 -21.29
CA ARG A 446 -5.88 17.00 -22.77
C ARG A 446 -4.78 17.88 -23.34
N ARG A 447 -4.34 18.93 -22.62
CA ARG A 447 -3.31 19.86 -23.10
C ARG A 447 -2.00 19.66 -22.32
N GLU A 448 -0.89 19.82 -23.02
CA GLU A 448 0.44 19.76 -22.40
C GLU A 448 0.63 20.85 -21.34
N GLU A 449 0.04 22.04 -21.53
CA GLU A 449 0.03 23.09 -20.51
C GLU A 449 -0.66 22.64 -19.21
N ASP A 450 -1.78 21.92 -19.31
CA ASP A 450 -2.53 21.42 -18.15
C ASP A 450 -1.70 20.35 -17.39
N ARG A 451 -0.96 19.51 -18.13
CA ARG A 451 -0.01 18.52 -17.58
C ARG A 451 1.15 19.21 -16.86
N GLN A 452 1.74 20.24 -17.47
CA GLN A 452 2.83 21.01 -16.85
C GLN A 452 2.38 21.77 -15.60
N GLN A 453 1.22 22.42 -15.64
CA GLN A 453 0.64 23.11 -14.48
C GLN A 453 0.35 22.13 -13.34
N THR A 454 -0.21 20.96 -13.66
CA THR A 454 -0.47 19.89 -12.69
C THR A 454 0.82 19.43 -12.01
N ARG A 455 1.87 19.15 -12.80
CA ARG A 455 3.19 18.79 -12.27
C ARG A 455 3.77 19.88 -11.37
N GLN A 456 3.74 21.15 -11.79
CA GLN A 456 4.23 22.27 -10.99
C GLN A 456 3.45 22.43 -9.68
N ARG A 457 2.14 22.22 -9.68
CA ARG A 457 1.31 22.27 -8.46
C ARG A 457 1.70 21.18 -7.47
N VAL A 458 1.87 19.94 -7.93
CA VAL A 458 2.32 18.83 -7.07
C VAL A 458 3.72 19.11 -6.53
N GLU A 459 4.66 19.53 -7.38
CA GLU A 459 6.01 19.92 -6.95
C GLU A 459 5.99 21.03 -5.90
N THR A 460 5.13 22.04 -6.07
CA THR A 460 5.00 23.15 -5.12
C THR A 460 4.48 22.66 -3.77
N ILE A 461 3.42 21.84 -3.77
CA ILE A 461 2.84 21.29 -2.53
C ILE A 461 3.89 20.46 -1.79
N VAL A 462 4.50 19.50 -2.49
CA VAL A 462 5.44 18.58 -1.87
C VAL A 462 6.72 19.29 -1.40
N LYS A 463 7.23 20.28 -2.14
CA LYS A 463 8.36 21.12 -1.70
C LYS A 463 7.99 21.97 -0.48
N SER A 464 6.78 22.56 -0.46
CA SER A 464 6.33 23.40 0.65
C SER A 464 6.19 22.62 1.96
N GLN A 465 5.84 21.33 1.88
CA GLN A 465 5.71 20.43 3.01
C GLN A 465 6.99 19.63 3.30
N ASN A 466 8.04 19.84 2.49
CA ASN A 466 9.30 19.10 2.56
C ASN A 466 9.06 17.57 2.66
N SER A 467 8.16 17.03 1.83
CA SER A 467 7.70 15.65 1.98
C SER A 467 8.53 14.64 1.18
N ILE A 468 8.99 14.99 -0.03
CA ILE A 468 9.81 14.09 -0.87
C ILE A 468 11.13 14.74 -1.31
N ALA A 469 12.19 13.94 -1.41
CA ALA A 469 13.51 14.32 -1.89
C ALA A 469 13.94 13.45 -3.07
N GLY A 470 14.84 13.98 -3.89
CA GLY A 470 15.41 13.27 -5.04
C GLY A 470 14.84 13.70 -6.38
N GLU A 471 15.55 13.33 -7.44
CA GLU A 471 15.13 13.60 -8.82
C GLU A 471 14.08 12.56 -9.27
N ASN A 472 13.23 12.95 -10.22
CA ASN A 472 12.26 12.05 -10.87
C ASN A 472 11.38 11.23 -9.90
N ARG A 473 10.81 11.90 -8.89
CA ARG A 473 9.87 11.30 -7.91
C ARG A 473 8.40 11.56 -8.19
N ILE A 474 8.09 12.40 -9.17
CA ILE A 474 6.73 12.77 -9.54
C ILE A 474 6.46 12.32 -10.98
N HIS A 475 5.44 11.49 -11.18
CA HIS A 475 5.08 10.95 -12.48
C HIS A 475 3.60 11.18 -12.76
N LEU A 476 3.28 11.67 -13.96
CA LEU A 476 1.91 11.74 -14.45
C LEU A 476 1.67 10.49 -15.29
N ILE A 477 0.66 9.69 -14.94
CA ILE A 477 0.35 8.45 -15.63
C ILE A 477 -1.16 8.32 -15.88
N SER A 478 -1.53 7.50 -16.84
CA SER A 478 -2.87 6.92 -16.95
C SER A 478 -2.74 5.42 -16.82
N ALA A 479 -2.99 4.88 -15.62
CA ALA A 479 -2.88 3.45 -15.38
C ALA A 479 -3.81 2.64 -16.29
N GLN A 480 -5.05 3.13 -16.50
CA GLN A 480 -6.04 2.50 -17.36
C GLN A 480 -5.60 2.49 -18.83
N SER A 481 -5.22 3.65 -19.38
CA SER A 481 -4.81 3.75 -20.79
C SER A 481 -3.51 3.00 -21.07
N ALA A 482 -2.60 2.93 -20.08
CA ALA A 482 -1.40 2.11 -20.17
C ALA A 482 -1.76 0.62 -20.17
N LEU A 483 -2.61 0.16 -19.26
CA LEU A 483 -3.07 -1.23 -19.19
C LEU A 483 -3.72 -1.68 -20.50
N GLU A 484 -4.68 -0.91 -21.01
CA GLU A 484 -5.36 -1.21 -22.27
C GLU A 484 -4.38 -1.34 -23.42
N ALA A 485 -3.44 -0.40 -23.54
CA ALA A 485 -2.42 -0.43 -24.59
C ALA A 485 -1.48 -1.64 -24.45
N ILE A 486 -1.08 -2.00 -23.23
CA ILE A 486 -0.27 -3.19 -22.94
C ILE A 486 -1.03 -4.47 -23.34
N LEU A 487 -2.31 -4.57 -22.98
CA LEU A 487 -3.15 -5.71 -23.31
C LEU A 487 -3.38 -5.84 -24.82
N ASP A 488 -3.54 -4.71 -25.52
CA ASP A 488 -3.71 -4.64 -26.97
C ASP A 488 -2.38 -4.78 -27.73
N GLY A 489 -1.23 -4.75 -27.04
CA GLY A 489 0.10 -4.80 -27.67
C GLY A 489 0.42 -3.56 -28.49
N THR A 490 -0.08 -2.39 -28.05
CA THR A 490 0.11 -1.10 -28.72
C THR A 490 1.00 -0.18 -27.89
N GLU A 491 1.85 0.61 -28.54
CA GLU A 491 2.61 1.68 -27.88
C GLU A 491 1.85 3.01 -28.00
N ASN A 492 1.72 3.73 -26.88
CA ASN A 492 1.19 5.08 -26.84
C ASN A 492 1.93 5.95 -25.81
N GLU A 493 1.57 7.23 -25.70
CA GLU A 493 2.20 8.16 -24.75
C GLU A 493 2.04 7.74 -23.28
N TYR A 494 0.99 7.00 -22.94
CA TYR A 494 0.72 6.55 -21.58
C TYR A 494 1.61 5.36 -21.21
N VAL A 495 1.84 4.42 -22.13
CA VAL A 495 2.83 3.35 -21.97
C VAL A 495 4.22 3.95 -21.76
N LYS A 496 4.60 4.95 -22.55
CA LYS A 496 5.89 5.64 -22.38
C LYS A 496 6.01 6.33 -21.01
N SER A 497 4.98 7.05 -20.58
CA SER A 497 4.96 7.71 -19.27
C SER A 497 5.07 6.70 -18.12
N PHE A 498 4.49 5.52 -18.31
CA PHE A 498 4.58 4.39 -17.37
C PHE A 498 5.98 3.75 -17.37
N GLN A 499 6.62 3.62 -18.53
CA GLN A 499 8.01 3.20 -18.67
C GLN A 499 8.97 4.17 -17.98
N ASP A 500 8.75 5.48 -18.14
CA ASP A 500 9.57 6.51 -17.47
C ASP A 500 9.46 6.40 -15.94
N PHE A 501 8.26 6.13 -15.41
CA PHE A 501 8.06 5.83 -13.99
C PHE A 501 8.82 4.57 -13.55
N THR A 502 8.58 3.44 -14.21
CA THR A 502 9.19 2.17 -13.81
C THR A 502 10.72 2.19 -13.92
N LYS A 503 11.27 2.93 -14.88
CA LYS A 503 12.71 3.18 -14.99
C LYS A 503 13.25 4.01 -13.82
N SER A 504 12.53 5.06 -13.40
CA SER A 504 12.93 5.86 -12.23
C SER A 504 12.90 5.04 -10.94
N LEU A 505 11.89 4.18 -10.79
CA LEU A 505 11.80 3.25 -9.67
C LEU A 505 12.95 2.24 -9.69
N GLU A 506 13.24 1.63 -10.84
CA GLU A 506 14.37 0.72 -11.04
C GLU A 506 15.71 1.37 -10.65
N GLN A 507 15.95 2.60 -11.11
CA GLN A 507 17.17 3.34 -10.82
C GLN A 507 17.30 3.62 -9.31
N PHE A 508 16.21 4.02 -8.64
CA PHE A 508 16.23 4.23 -7.19
C PHE A 508 16.55 2.93 -6.43
N LEU A 509 15.84 1.86 -6.76
CA LEU A 509 16.01 0.57 -6.08
C LEU A 509 17.44 0.07 -6.24
N THR A 510 18.06 0.20 -7.42
CA THR A 510 19.40 -0.34 -7.66
C THR A 510 20.52 0.59 -7.21
N VAL A 511 20.46 1.88 -7.56
CA VAL A 511 21.57 2.84 -7.38
C VAL A 511 21.54 3.52 -6.02
N GLU A 512 20.37 3.79 -5.46
CA GLU A 512 20.26 4.46 -4.16
C GLU A 512 20.10 3.46 -3.01
N ARG A 513 19.17 2.51 -3.10
CA ARG A 513 18.94 1.52 -2.03
C ARG A 513 19.83 0.30 -2.12
N GLY A 514 19.88 -0.33 -3.28
CA GLY A 514 20.66 -1.53 -3.53
C GLY A 514 22.15 -1.33 -3.29
N ALA A 515 22.69 -0.15 -3.67
CA ALA A 515 24.08 0.19 -3.40
C ALA A 515 24.41 0.18 -1.89
N ILE A 516 23.50 0.69 -1.05
CA ILE A 516 23.69 0.69 0.42
C ILE A 516 23.66 -0.75 0.95
N GLU A 517 22.69 -1.56 0.53
CA GLU A 517 22.57 -2.96 0.95
C GLU A 517 23.80 -3.79 0.57
N LEU A 518 24.28 -3.64 -0.68
CA LEU A 518 25.47 -4.34 -1.17
C LEU A 518 26.73 -3.90 -0.43
N GLN A 519 26.89 -2.60 -0.17
CA GLN A 519 28.03 -2.07 0.60
C GLN A 519 28.03 -2.59 2.03
N GLN A 520 26.87 -2.62 2.70
CA GLN A 520 26.74 -3.17 4.05
C GLN A 520 27.08 -4.67 4.07
N SER A 521 26.54 -5.44 3.13
CA SER A 521 26.81 -6.88 3.04
C SER A 521 28.28 -7.15 2.78
N ALA A 522 28.89 -6.42 1.84
CA ALA A 522 30.31 -6.57 1.53
C ALA A 522 31.23 -6.14 2.69
N ALA A 523 30.85 -5.07 3.42
CA ALA A 523 31.56 -4.66 4.63
C ALA A 523 31.50 -5.74 5.72
N GLY A 524 30.33 -6.34 5.94
CA GLY A 524 30.16 -7.46 6.88
C GLY A 524 31.01 -8.68 6.49
N ILE A 525 31.03 -9.06 5.20
CA ILE A 525 31.88 -10.17 4.72
C ILE A 525 33.37 -9.84 4.91
N LYS A 526 33.79 -8.61 4.59
CA LYS A 526 35.19 -8.18 4.76
C LYS A 526 35.61 -8.26 6.23
N GLN A 527 34.73 -7.87 7.13
CA GLN A 527 34.98 -7.92 8.56
C GLN A 527 35.11 -9.36 9.08
N ILE A 528 34.28 -10.29 8.58
CA ILE A 528 34.43 -11.73 8.88
C ILE A 528 35.79 -12.25 8.38
N ILE A 529 36.22 -11.83 7.18
CA ILE A 529 37.54 -12.19 6.63
C ILE A 529 38.68 -11.66 7.51
N ASP A 530 38.61 -10.40 7.92
CA ASP A 530 39.63 -9.77 8.75
C ASP A 530 39.72 -10.50 10.12
N SER A 531 38.59 -10.82 10.75
CA SER A 531 38.53 -11.63 11.98
C SER A 531 39.10 -13.03 11.80
N GLY A 532 38.75 -13.72 10.70
CA GLY A 532 39.33 -15.03 10.38
C GLY A 532 40.85 -14.98 10.17
N CYS A 533 41.37 -13.91 9.55
CA CYS A 533 42.80 -13.71 9.40
C CYS A 533 43.50 -13.50 10.74
N ASP A 534 42.89 -12.75 11.65
CA ASP A 534 43.40 -12.53 13.01
C ASP A 534 43.46 -13.86 13.79
N GLU A 535 42.40 -14.68 13.73
CA GLU A 535 42.37 -16.00 14.38
C GLU A 535 43.43 -16.96 13.82
N LEU A 536 43.61 -17.02 12.49
CA LEU A 536 44.68 -17.80 11.85
C LEU A 536 46.08 -17.34 12.28
N ASN A 537 46.28 -16.02 12.38
CA ASN A 537 47.57 -15.45 12.80
C ASN A 537 47.86 -15.77 14.27
N GLN A 538 46.87 -15.65 15.15
CA GLN A 538 46.99 -16.02 16.56
C GLN A 538 47.35 -17.50 16.73
N TYR A 539 46.66 -18.39 16.01
CA TYR A 539 46.97 -19.82 16.07
C TYR A 539 48.36 -20.15 15.52
N ARG A 540 48.80 -19.46 14.46
CA ARG A 540 50.17 -19.58 13.95
C ARG A 540 51.21 -19.17 15.00
N GLU A 541 50.99 -18.05 15.70
CA GLU A 541 51.90 -17.60 16.76
C GLU A 541 51.95 -18.59 17.94
N MET A 542 50.82 -19.24 18.22
CA MET A 542 50.74 -20.33 19.19
C MET A 542 51.58 -21.55 18.72
N GLN A 543 51.49 -21.95 17.46
CA GLN A 543 52.28 -23.04 16.86
C GLN A 543 53.79 -22.72 16.75
N GLU A 544 54.15 -21.43 16.70
CA GLU A 544 55.55 -20.97 16.76
C GLU A 544 56.08 -20.86 18.19
N GLY A 545 55.22 -21.07 19.19
CA GLY A 545 55.54 -20.93 20.61
C GLY A 545 55.76 -19.49 21.06
N LYS A 546 55.40 -18.51 20.23
CA LYS A 546 55.40 -17.09 20.58
C LYS A 546 54.24 -16.73 21.49
N LEU A 547 53.15 -17.49 21.40
CA LEU A 547 51.99 -17.45 22.29
C LEU A 547 51.88 -18.80 23.01
N THR A 548 51.80 -18.79 24.35
CA THR A 548 51.61 -20.00 25.16
C THR A 548 50.69 -19.69 26.33
N VAL A 549 49.59 -20.41 26.44
CA VAL A 549 48.65 -20.28 27.56
C VAL A 549 49.08 -21.24 28.67
N SER A 550 49.57 -20.71 29.79
CA SER A 550 50.00 -21.52 30.93
C SER A 550 48.81 -22.17 31.65
N GLN A 551 49.04 -23.18 32.49
CA GLN A 551 47.97 -23.76 33.32
C GLN A 551 47.30 -22.74 34.25
N GLY A 552 48.06 -21.74 34.73
CA GLY A 552 47.51 -20.64 35.51
C GLY A 552 46.63 -19.71 34.67
N ASP A 553 46.97 -19.50 33.39
CA ASP A 553 46.16 -18.68 32.47
C ASP A 553 44.91 -19.44 32.03
N LYS A 554 44.96 -20.76 31.82
CA LYS A 554 43.77 -21.58 31.54
C LYS A 554 42.75 -21.47 32.68
N ALA A 555 43.20 -21.58 33.93
CA ALA A 555 42.33 -21.41 35.10
C ALA A 555 41.70 -20.01 35.15
N LYS A 556 42.48 -18.95 34.86
CA LYS A 556 41.95 -17.58 34.77
C LYS A 556 40.93 -17.42 33.66
N ILE A 557 41.16 -18.02 32.48
CA ILE A 557 40.20 -17.94 31.37
C ILE A 557 38.86 -18.59 31.77
N PHE A 558 38.87 -19.78 32.39
CA PHE A 558 37.65 -20.40 32.91
C PHE A 558 36.93 -19.54 33.95
N GLU A 559 37.68 -18.90 34.85
CA GLU A 559 37.14 -17.94 35.82
C GLU A 559 36.47 -16.76 35.10
N GLN A 560 37.11 -16.19 34.09
CA GLN A 560 36.55 -15.08 33.31
C GLN A 560 35.32 -15.47 32.49
N MET A 561 35.28 -16.68 31.93
CA MET A 561 34.09 -17.20 31.26
C MET A 561 32.92 -17.35 32.24
N ALA A 562 33.17 -17.93 33.42
CA ALA A 562 32.15 -18.06 34.46
C ALA A 562 31.66 -16.69 34.96
N GLU A 563 32.56 -15.73 35.12
CA GLU A 563 32.20 -14.34 35.42
C GLU A 563 31.34 -13.72 34.32
N ALA A 564 31.69 -13.92 33.05
CA ALA A 564 30.95 -13.39 31.91
C ALA A 564 29.53 -13.97 31.83
N SER A 565 29.37 -15.29 31.98
CA SER A 565 28.03 -15.90 32.10
C SER A 565 27.26 -15.35 33.30
N GLY A 566 27.95 -15.14 34.43
CA GLY A 566 27.35 -14.52 35.61
C GLY A 566 26.90 -13.07 35.39
N ARG A 567 27.60 -12.31 34.53
CA ARG A 567 27.19 -10.96 34.11
C ARG A 567 25.96 -11.01 33.20
N ASP A 568 25.90 -11.95 32.25
CA ASP A 568 24.72 -12.13 31.39
C ASP A 568 23.45 -12.38 32.21
N VAL A 569 23.52 -13.29 33.19
CA VAL A 569 22.40 -13.57 34.09
C VAL A 569 22.01 -12.33 34.90
N LYS A 570 22.97 -11.56 35.41
CA LYS A 570 22.68 -10.32 36.15
C LYS A 570 22.02 -9.26 35.27
N ILE A 571 22.45 -9.12 34.02
CA ILE A 571 21.87 -8.18 33.07
C ILE A 571 20.42 -8.57 32.77
N ARG A 572 20.13 -9.86 32.53
CA ARG A 572 18.76 -10.36 32.33
C ARG A 572 17.86 -10.06 33.54
N LEU A 573 18.32 -10.41 34.73
CA LEU A 573 17.56 -10.16 35.97
C LEU A 573 17.29 -8.67 36.20
N LEU A 574 18.28 -7.81 35.95
CA LEU A 574 18.12 -6.36 36.06
C LEU A 574 17.18 -5.81 34.98
N ALA A 575 17.25 -6.34 33.76
CA ALA A 575 16.35 -5.95 32.67
C ALA A 575 14.90 -6.33 32.98
N ASP A 576 14.66 -7.53 33.51
CA ASP A 576 13.33 -7.98 33.94
C ASP A 576 12.78 -7.05 35.05
N GLU A 577 13.59 -6.75 36.07
CA GLU A 577 13.21 -5.84 37.16
C GLU A 577 12.86 -4.43 36.64
N LEU A 578 13.71 -3.85 35.79
CA LEU A 578 13.51 -2.51 35.22
C LEU A 578 12.37 -2.45 34.20
N MET A 579 12.12 -3.54 33.48
CA MET A 579 10.98 -3.67 32.58
C MET A 579 9.67 -3.70 33.37
N GLU A 580 9.58 -4.54 34.40
CA GLU A 580 8.40 -4.59 35.29
C GLU A 580 8.14 -3.23 35.94
N GLN A 581 9.20 -2.58 36.46
CA GLN A 581 9.11 -1.23 37.00
C GLN A 581 8.62 -0.22 35.95
N SER A 582 9.10 -0.30 34.70
CA SER A 582 8.68 0.62 33.63
C SER A 582 7.21 0.43 33.26
N LEU A 583 6.73 -0.81 33.25
CA LEU A 583 5.33 -1.14 33.00
C LEU A 583 4.43 -0.61 34.13
N GLU A 584 4.84 -0.77 35.38
CA GLU A 584 4.10 -0.27 36.55
C GLU A 584 4.04 1.27 36.57
N GLU A 585 5.19 1.94 36.38
CA GLU A 585 5.25 3.41 36.30
C GLU A 585 4.44 3.96 35.11
N ALA A 586 4.47 3.28 33.96
CA ALA A 586 3.68 3.68 32.80
C ALA A 586 2.18 3.50 33.06
N LEU A 587 1.78 2.43 33.74
CA LEU A 587 0.38 2.17 34.10
C LEU A 587 -0.12 3.21 35.11
N GLU A 588 0.65 3.51 36.15
CA GLU A 588 0.30 4.55 37.12
C GLU A 588 0.18 5.91 36.41
N SER A 589 1.15 6.25 35.57
CA SER A 589 1.12 7.51 34.81
C SER A 589 -0.06 7.59 33.83
N TRP A 590 -0.48 6.47 33.23
CA TRP A 590 -1.66 6.41 32.36
C TRP A 590 -2.94 6.72 33.15
N HIS A 591 -3.11 6.11 34.32
CA HIS A 591 -4.27 6.37 35.19
C HIS A 591 -4.32 7.84 35.64
N GLU A 592 -3.20 8.39 36.11
CA GLU A 592 -3.10 9.81 36.50
C GLU A 592 -3.44 10.75 35.33
N TRP A 593 -2.92 10.46 34.14
CA TRP A 593 -3.20 11.26 32.95
C TRP A 593 -4.67 11.19 32.53
N ALA A 594 -5.27 9.99 32.59
CA ALA A 594 -6.65 9.72 32.21
C ALA A 594 -7.67 10.39 33.15
N GLU A 595 -7.40 10.43 34.47
CA GLU A 595 -8.30 11.02 35.47
C GLU A 595 -8.66 12.49 35.18
N GLY A 596 -7.72 13.25 34.57
CA GLY A 596 -7.93 14.65 34.18
C GLY A 596 -8.23 14.87 32.69
N LEU A 597 -8.24 13.83 31.86
CA LEU A 597 -8.38 13.97 30.40
C LEU A 597 -9.73 14.59 30.02
N GLY A 598 -10.79 14.15 30.70
CA GLY A 598 -12.14 14.71 30.69
C GLY A 598 -12.17 16.24 30.60
N GLU A 599 -11.65 16.86 31.65
CA GLU A 599 -11.67 18.29 31.85
C GLU A 599 -10.78 19.02 30.84
N ARG A 600 -9.62 18.44 30.48
CA ARG A 600 -8.69 19.04 29.51
C ARG A 600 -9.31 19.12 28.11
N LEU A 601 -9.91 18.04 27.61
CA LEU A 601 -10.55 18.07 26.29
C LEU A 601 -11.81 18.95 26.30
N MET A 602 -12.59 18.95 27.39
CA MET A 602 -13.70 19.89 27.54
C MET A 602 -13.23 21.34 27.50
N ALA A 603 -12.12 21.68 28.14
CA ALA A 603 -11.53 23.01 28.06
C ALA A 603 -11.05 23.36 26.64
N LYS A 604 -10.41 22.42 25.92
CA LYS A 604 -10.00 22.59 24.52
C LYS A 604 -11.21 22.81 23.60
N SER A 605 -12.34 22.12 23.85
CA SER A 605 -13.56 22.22 23.05
C SER A 605 -14.15 23.63 22.93
N HIS A 606 -13.93 24.48 23.94
CA HIS A 606 -14.37 25.87 23.92
C HIS A 606 -13.73 26.66 22.77
N ARG A 607 -12.51 26.28 22.36
CA ARG A 607 -11.76 26.91 21.26
C ARG A 607 -12.09 26.33 19.89
N TRP A 608 -12.91 25.27 19.82
CA TRP A 608 -13.31 24.70 18.54
C TRP A 608 -14.18 25.67 17.74
N THR A 609 -13.93 25.75 16.44
CA THR A 609 -14.62 26.62 15.49
C THR A 609 -15.02 25.81 14.26
N SER A 610 -16.05 26.26 13.57
CA SER A 610 -16.49 25.64 12.32
C SER A 610 -17.12 26.72 11.45
N GLU A 611 -16.87 26.64 10.15
CA GLU A 611 -17.48 27.51 9.13
C GLU A 611 -18.94 27.09 8.84
N HIS A 612 -19.34 25.88 9.25
CA HIS A 612 -20.67 25.33 9.05
C HIS A 612 -21.69 25.90 10.06
N GLY A 613 -22.89 26.22 9.58
CA GLY A 613 -23.98 26.78 10.36
C GLY A 613 -24.84 25.73 11.08
N HIS A 614 -25.54 26.15 12.13
CA HIS A 614 -26.34 25.28 13.01
C HIS A 614 -27.70 24.82 12.43
N ILE A 615 -28.18 25.42 11.32
CA ILE A 615 -29.57 25.21 10.81
C ILE A 615 -29.64 24.25 9.61
N MET A 616 -28.68 24.31 8.68
CA MET A 616 -28.72 23.57 7.40
C MET A 616 -27.51 22.67 7.16
N SER A 617 -26.56 22.65 8.09
CA SER A 617 -25.30 21.90 7.98
C SER A 617 -24.88 21.29 9.32
N GLN A 618 -25.85 20.91 10.17
CA GLN A 618 -25.59 20.37 11.50
C GLN A 618 -24.71 19.11 11.45
N ASP A 619 -24.93 18.21 10.49
CA ASP A 619 -24.09 17.01 10.32
C ASP A 619 -22.63 17.36 10.00
N LYS A 620 -22.41 18.42 9.19
CA LYS A 620 -21.06 18.90 8.86
C LYS A 620 -20.41 19.60 10.05
N LEU A 621 -21.18 20.40 10.79
CA LEU A 621 -20.74 21.06 12.02
C LEU A 621 -20.35 20.05 13.11
N THR A 622 -21.15 19.01 13.31
CA THR A 622 -20.85 17.90 14.23
C THR A 622 -19.61 17.14 13.79
N LYS A 623 -19.48 16.87 12.49
CA LYS A 623 -18.29 16.22 11.94
C LYS A 623 -17.03 17.04 12.20
N ASP A 624 -17.04 18.35 11.93
CA ASP A 624 -15.89 19.23 12.20
C ASP A 624 -15.46 19.20 13.67
N TYR A 625 -16.42 19.14 14.61
CA TYR A 625 -16.12 19.03 16.04
C TYR A 625 -15.64 17.64 16.44
N ALA A 626 -16.17 16.58 15.84
CA ALA A 626 -15.68 15.22 16.07
C ALA A 626 -14.24 15.05 15.57
N ASP A 627 -13.93 15.58 14.38
CA ASP A 627 -12.56 15.62 13.83
C ASP A 627 -11.61 16.38 14.77
N ARG A 628 -12.07 17.50 15.35
CA ARG A 628 -11.28 18.25 16.35
C ARG A 628 -11.09 17.51 17.67
N PHE A 629 -12.12 16.82 18.17
CA PHE A 629 -12.00 15.99 19.36
C PHE A 629 -10.93 14.92 19.17
N VAL A 630 -10.99 14.20 18.05
CA VAL A 630 -10.03 13.17 17.63
C VAL A 630 -8.61 13.71 17.61
N ARG A 631 -8.40 14.87 16.99
CA ARG A 631 -7.09 15.49 16.94
C ARG A 631 -6.60 15.88 18.35
N ASP A 632 -7.45 16.51 19.15
CA ASP A 632 -7.06 17.02 20.46
C ASP A 632 -6.75 15.89 21.46
N ILE A 633 -7.41 14.72 21.37
CA ILE A 633 -7.10 13.54 22.19
C ILE A 633 -5.86 12.79 21.70
N THR A 634 -5.64 12.76 20.37
CA THR A 634 -4.38 12.28 19.78
C THR A 634 -3.21 13.09 20.34
N GLU A 635 -3.29 14.42 20.27
CA GLU A 635 -2.27 15.31 20.84
C GLU A 635 -2.05 15.08 22.35
N GLU A 636 -3.11 14.83 23.14
CA GLU A 636 -2.97 14.55 24.58
C GLU A 636 -2.23 13.24 24.88
N ILE A 637 -2.52 12.20 24.10
CA ILE A 637 -1.90 10.89 24.23
C ILE A 637 -0.45 10.96 23.77
N ASP A 638 -0.19 11.68 22.68
CA ASP A 638 1.15 11.92 22.16
C ASP A 638 2.01 12.68 23.16
N ASP A 639 1.48 13.75 23.74
CA ASP A 639 2.16 14.55 24.74
C ASP A 639 2.48 13.71 25.99
N TRP A 640 1.52 12.91 26.47
CA TRP A 640 1.74 12.00 27.58
C TRP A 640 2.84 10.98 27.27
N GLY A 641 2.77 10.35 26.11
CA GLY A 641 3.75 9.40 25.64
C GLY A 641 5.18 9.94 25.57
N ASN A 642 5.33 11.09 24.91
CA ASN A 642 6.58 11.83 24.78
C ASN A 642 7.17 12.27 26.12
N GLN A 643 6.33 12.71 27.04
CA GLN A 643 6.82 13.32 28.28
C GLN A 643 7.00 12.31 29.40
N LYS A 644 6.07 11.36 29.53
CA LYS A 644 6.00 10.42 30.66
C LYS A 644 6.67 9.11 30.30
N VAL A 645 6.16 8.41 29.30
CA VAL A 645 6.65 7.06 28.98
C VAL A 645 8.10 7.10 28.47
N GLN A 646 8.45 8.09 27.64
CA GLN A 646 9.85 8.29 27.24
C GLN A 646 10.75 8.62 28.43
N SER A 647 10.28 9.39 29.41
CA SER A 647 11.07 9.69 30.62
C SER A 647 11.29 8.44 31.47
N ILE A 648 10.25 7.62 31.64
CA ILE A 648 10.30 6.33 32.36
C ILE A 648 11.34 5.42 31.69
N LEU A 649 11.20 5.21 30.37
CA LEU A 649 12.16 4.41 29.62
C LEU A 649 13.57 4.98 29.67
N LYS A 650 13.74 6.29 29.52
CA LYS A 650 15.07 6.92 29.58
C LYS A 650 15.75 6.69 30.93
N GLN A 651 14.99 6.78 32.01
CA GLN A 651 15.50 6.54 33.35
C GLN A 651 15.91 5.08 33.52
N ASN A 652 15.00 4.14 33.23
CA ASN A 652 15.21 2.72 33.51
C ASN A 652 16.19 2.08 32.51
N MET A 653 16.06 2.39 31.22
CA MET A 653 17.03 1.96 30.20
C MET A 653 18.42 2.57 30.44
N GLY A 654 18.50 3.80 30.95
CA GLY A 654 19.79 4.41 31.31
C GLY A 654 20.52 3.63 32.41
N VAL A 655 19.79 3.05 33.37
CA VAL A 655 20.37 2.17 34.39
C VAL A 655 20.87 0.88 33.76
N LEU A 656 20.05 0.25 32.90
CA LEU A 656 20.40 -0.99 32.21
C LEU A 656 21.63 -0.80 31.30
N ASP A 657 21.62 0.24 30.47
CA ASP A 657 22.69 0.56 29.53
C ASP A 657 24.00 0.87 30.24
N SER A 658 23.95 1.58 31.37
CA SER A 658 25.10 1.80 32.23
C SER A 658 25.67 0.48 32.75
N LYS A 659 24.80 -0.45 33.16
CA LYS A 659 25.23 -1.77 33.65
C LYS A 659 25.84 -2.62 32.55
N ILE A 660 25.22 -2.68 31.38
CA ILE A 660 25.74 -3.38 30.20
C ILE A 660 27.10 -2.81 29.81
N ALA A 661 27.23 -1.48 29.75
CA ALA A 661 28.49 -0.82 29.40
C ALA A 661 29.59 -1.14 30.41
N GLU A 662 29.30 -1.12 31.72
CA GLU A 662 30.23 -1.51 32.77
C GLU A 662 30.71 -2.97 32.58
N ASP A 663 29.78 -3.90 32.39
CA ASP A 663 30.08 -5.32 32.29
C ASP A 663 30.88 -5.67 31.03
N ILE A 664 30.51 -5.08 29.89
CA ILE A 664 31.22 -5.24 28.60
C ILE A 664 32.60 -4.58 28.67
N TYR A 665 32.71 -3.39 29.26
CA TYR A 665 34.00 -2.74 29.46
C TYR A 665 34.93 -3.61 30.32
N ALA A 666 34.40 -4.22 31.38
CA ALA A 666 35.18 -5.08 32.24
C ALA A 666 35.62 -6.38 31.52
N ILE A 667 34.79 -6.99 30.65
CA ILE A 667 35.22 -8.11 29.79
C ILE A 667 36.36 -7.65 28.88
N ARG A 668 36.21 -6.50 28.23
CA ARG A 668 37.23 -5.95 27.33
C ARG A 668 38.55 -5.63 28.04
N GLN A 669 38.50 -5.15 29.28
CA GLN A 669 39.72 -4.95 30.10
C GLN A 669 40.46 -6.28 30.33
N GLN A 670 39.73 -7.38 30.52
CA GLN A 670 40.33 -8.70 30.65
C GLN A 670 40.99 -9.16 29.35
N PHE A 671 40.33 -8.96 28.21
CA PHE A 671 40.97 -9.17 26.90
C PHE A 671 42.23 -8.33 26.73
N GLN A 672 42.21 -7.05 27.13
CA GLN A 672 43.39 -6.19 27.05
C GLN A 672 44.56 -6.72 27.91
N GLN A 673 44.26 -7.27 29.09
CA GLN A 673 45.29 -7.90 29.93
C GLN A 673 45.86 -9.15 29.28
N PHE A 674 45.02 -10.01 28.71
CA PHE A 674 45.47 -11.18 27.96
C PHE A 674 46.28 -10.79 26.72
N ASP A 675 45.86 -9.79 25.96
CA ASP A 675 46.59 -9.27 24.80
C ASP A 675 48.00 -8.79 25.18
N GLN A 676 48.13 -8.08 26.30
CA GLN A 676 49.44 -7.65 26.79
C GLN A 676 50.30 -8.80 27.35
N GLN A 677 49.68 -9.76 28.05
CA GLN A 677 50.40 -10.84 28.73
C GLN A 677 50.82 -11.95 27.75
N LEU A 678 49.94 -12.29 26.80
CA LEU A 678 50.06 -13.44 25.92
C LEU A 678 50.33 -13.06 24.46
N SER A 679 50.37 -11.77 24.13
CA SER A 679 50.45 -11.28 22.74
C SER A 679 49.26 -11.77 21.88
N THR A 680 48.08 -11.90 22.48
CA THR A 680 46.83 -12.21 21.76
C THR A 680 46.25 -10.97 21.07
N SER A 681 45.18 -11.16 20.29
CA SER A 681 44.41 -10.10 19.62
C SER A 681 42.93 -10.13 19.98
N LEU A 682 42.59 -10.54 21.21
CA LEU A 682 41.21 -10.74 21.67
C LEU A 682 40.41 -9.44 21.66
N VAL A 683 41.01 -8.29 21.98
CA VAL A 683 40.31 -7.00 21.89
C VAL A 683 39.95 -6.66 20.45
N ALA A 684 40.84 -6.94 19.50
CA ALA A 684 40.57 -6.69 18.08
C ALA A 684 39.45 -7.61 17.58
N GLN A 685 39.54 -8.92 17.87
CA GLN A 685 38.53 -9.92 17.51
C GLN A 685 37.16 -9.60 18.11
N PHE A 686 37.12 -9.20 19.39
CA PHE A 686 35.88 -8.84 20.06
C PHE A 686 35.20 -7.61 19.44
N ASN A 687 35.97 -6.57 19.11
CA ASN A 687 35.41 -5.39 18.44
C ASN A 687 34.96 -5.70 17.00
N ASN A 688 35.70 -6.57 16.30
CA ASN A 688 35.46 -6.94 14.90
C ASN A 688 34.34 -7.99 14.72
N LEU A 689 33.82 -8.64 15.75
CA LEU A 689 32.60 -9.46 15.63
C LEU A 689 31.35 -8.68 16.02
N GLY A 690 31.49 -7.67 16.88
CA GLY A 690 30.40 -6.83 17.36
C GLY A 690 29.72 -5.96 16.29
N THR A 691 30.33 -5.74 15.12
CA THR A 691 29.82 -4.90 14.02
C THR A 691 29.16 -5.70 12.87
N ALA A 692 29.08 -7.03 12.96
CA ALA A 692 28.62 -7.90 11.84
C ALA A 692 27.09 -8.09 11.76
N GLY A 693 26.36 -7.86 12.86
CA GLY A 693 24.90 -7.87 12.93
C GLY A 693 24.31 -6.46 12.90
N SER A 694 23.01 -6.32 12.64
CA SER A 694 22.28 -5.04 12.58
C SER A 694 22.24 -4.24 13.89
N LEU A 695 22.94 -4.70 14.93
CA LEU A 695 23.12 -4.01 16.20
C LEU A 695 24.43 -3.24 16.10
N GLY A 696 24.35 -1.91 16.20
CA GLY A 696 25.50 -1.01 16.19
C GLY A 696 26.71 -1.58 16.93
N GLY A 697 27.88 -1.47 16.30
CA GLY A 697 29.12 -2.10 16.75
C GLY A 697 29.44 -1.92 18.22
N ILE A 698 30.13 -2.86 18.86
CA ILE A 698 30.63 -2.70 20.23
C ILE A 698 31.72 -1.61 20.23
N GLY A 699 31.33 -0.36 20.50
CA GLY A 699 32.24 0.78 20.57
C GLY A 699 33.33 0.59 21.63
N SER A 700 34.38 1.43 21.58
CA SER A 700 35.57 1.35 22.44
C SER A 700 35.33 1.59 23.95
N SER A 701 34.10 1.64 24.40
CA SER A 701 33.69 1.79 25.80
C SER A 701 32.48 0.91 26.15
N GLY A 702 32.04 0.02 25.25
CA GLY A 702 30.74 -0.65 25.35
C GLY A 702 29.56 0.23 24.92
N SER A 703 29.79 1.54 24.74
CA SER A 703 28.79 2.53 24.32
C SER A 703 28.09 2.23 23.01
N GLY A 704 28.65 1.37 22.16
CA GLY A 704 28.05 1.04 20.87
C GLY A 704 26.89 0.03 20.97
N ILE A 705 26.90 -0.84 21.99
CA ILE A 705 25.75 -1.67 22.40
C ILE A 705 24.66 -0.79 23.01
N ALA A 706 25.03 0.30 23.69
CA ALA A 706 24.10 1.30 24.20
C ALA A 706 23.54 2.19 23.07
N SER A 707 24.37 2.55 22.08
CA SER A 707 23.98 3.43 20.97
C SER A 707 23.26 2.72 19.83
N SER A 708 23.20 1.39 19.79
CA SER A 708 22.42 0.62 18.80
C SER A 708 20.90 0.85 18.89
N ILE A 709 20.45 1.56 19.93
CA ILE A 709 19.08 2.06 20.15
C ILE A 709 19.12 3.59 20.41
N GLY A 710 20.27 4.26 20.24
CA GLY A 710 20.40 5.72 20.36
C GLY A 710 19.52 6.48 19.37
N ASP A 711 19.01 5.82 18.33
CA ASP A 711 18.00 6.36 17.41
C ASP A 711 16.58 6.49 18.05
N ILE A 712 16.36 5.97 19.27
CA ILE A 712 15.17 6.27 20.10
C ILE A 712 15.31 7.63 20.80
N GLU A 713 16.54 8.12 21.05
CA GLU A 713 16.74 9.38 21.78
C GLU A 713 16.43 10.65 20.97
N ASP A 714 16.66 10.65 19.65
CA ASP A 714 16.56 11.85 18.80
C ASP A 714 15.20 12.04 18.10
N ASN A 715 14.24 11.12 18.29
CA ASN A 715 13.10 10.98 17.37
C ASN A 715 11.70 11.33 17.86
N GLY A 716 11.56 11.70 19.14
CA GLY A 716 10.25 11.84 19.76
C GLY A 716 9.43 10.53 19.69
N PHE A 717 8.30 10.53 20.36
CA PHE A 717 7.41 9.39 20.53
C PHE A 717 7.07 8.71 19.19
N PHE A 718 6.88 9.46 18.09
CA PHE A 718 6.44 8.92 16.79
C PHE A 718 7.52 8.42 15.82
N GLY A 719 8.81 8.40 16.16
CA GLY A 719 9.85 7.96 15.20
C GLY A 719 10.22 6.49 15.34
N GLY A 720 9.95 5.67 14.31
CA GLY A 720 10.61 4.42 13.87
C GLY A 720 10.73 3.22 14.81
N LEU A 721 11.08 3.44 16.08
CA LEU A 721 11.26 2.46 17.14
C LEU A 721 10.74 2.99 18.51
N GLY A 722 10.10 4.17 18.57
CA GLY A 722 9.50 4.72 19.78
C GLY A 722 8.07 4.22 20.08
N ILE A 723 7.60 4.42 21.30
CA ILE A 723 6.26 4.05 21.78
C ILE A 723 5.12 4.69 20.97
N GLY A 724 5.36 5.82 20.31
CA GLY A 724 4.36 6.54 19.50
C GLY A 724 3.99 5.88 18.18
N ALA A 725 4.79 4.97 17.63
CA ALA A 725 4.30 4.12 16.53
C ALA A 725 3.20 3.16 17.02
N ALA A 726 3.34 2.61 18.23
CA ALA A 726 2.35 1.72 18.85
C ALA A 726 1.11 2.48 19.36
N VAL A 727 1.28 3.76 19.69
CA VAL A 727 0.19 4.63 20.13
C VAL A 727 -0.52 5.32 18.98
N GLY A 728 0.19 5.75 17.93
CA GLY A 728 -0.40 6.22 16.67
C GLY A 728 -1.28 5.15 16.05
N ALA A 729 -0.76 3.94 15.94
CA ALA A 729 -1.49 2.70 15.69
C ALA A 729 -2.82 2.58 16.45
N ALA A 730 -2.79 2.70 17.79
CA ALA A 730 -3.96 2.49 18.63
C ALA A 730 -4.91 3.71 18.66
N LEU A 731 -4.39 4.91 18.44
CA LEU A 731 -5.16 6.12 18.19
C LEU A 731 -5.87 6.04 16.84
N LEU A 732 -5.27 5.39 15.85
CA LEU A 732 -5.94 5.10 14.61
C LEU A 732 -7.15 4.20 14.90
N PHE A 733 -7.03 3.14 15.73
CA PHE A 733 -8.14 2.29 16.27
C PHE A 733 -9.28 3.11 16.84
N PHE A 734 -8.94 4.11 17.62
CA PHE A 734 -9.89 5.03 18.19
C PHE A 734 -10.60 5.94 17.15
N THR A 735 -9.96 6.26 16.02
CA THR A 735 -10.37 7.35 15.10
C THR A 735 -10.95 6.91 13.76
N GLY A 736 -11.13 5.59 13.54
CA GLY A 736 -11.75 5.05 12.31
C GLY A 736 -13.15 5.63 12.01
N LEU A 737 -13.58 5.59 10.73
CA LEU A 737 -14.86 6.19 10.24
C LEU A 737 -16.12 5.79 11.04
N GLY A 738 -16.09 4.69 11.81
CA GLY A 738 -17.16 4.28 12.72
C GLY A 738 -17.37 5.23 13.91
N PHE A 739 -16.31 5.84 14.46
CA PHE A 739 -16.39 6.74 15.62
C PHE A 739 -17.20 8.00 15.32
N ILE A 740 -16.89 8.68 14.21
CA ILE A 740 -17.65 9.87 13.76
C ILE A 740 -19.07 9.47 13.38
N GLY A 741 -19.26 8.28 12.77
CA GLY A 741 -20.58 7.72 12.47
C GLY A 741 -21.43 7.46 13.73
N VAL A 742 -20.83 6.98 14.81
CA VAL A 742 -21.47 6.78 16.12
C VAL A 742 -21.80 8.12 16.77
N ILE A 743 -20.91 9.10 16.70
CA ILE A 743 -21.18 10.46 17.21
C ILE A 743 -22.34 11.11 16.44
N LEU A 744 -22.30 11.05 15.10
CA LEU A 744 -23.35 11.56 14.22
C LEU A 744 -24.68 10.83 14.46
N GLY A 745 -24.65 9.49 14.58
CA GLY A 745 -25.82 8.66 14.85
C GLY A 745 -26.42 8.89 16.24
N GLY A 746 -25.58 9.04 17.27
CA GLY A 746 -26.00 9.36 18.63
C GLY A 746 -26.61 10.75 18.76
N LEU A 747 -26.05 11.74 18.03
CA LEU A 747 -26.63 13.08 17.93
C LEU A 747 -27.94 13.10 17.12
N ALA A 748 -28.04 12.32 16.05
CA ALA A 748 -29.26 12.17 15.27
C ALA A 748 -30.37 11.43 16.04
N ALA A 749 -30.03 10.42 16.84
CA ALA A 749 -30.97 9.70 17.71
C ALA A 749 -31.43 10.58 18.89
N GLY A 750 -30.55 11.38 19.48
CA GLY A 750 -30.89 12.39 20.50
C GLY A 750 -31.73 13.55 19.96
N ALA A 751 -31.56 13.90 18.68
CA ALA A 751 -32.36 14.90 17.96
C ALA A 751 -33.64 14.33 17.32
N GLY A 752 -33.81 13.00 17.31
CA GLY A 752 -34.86 12.25 16.61
C GLY A 752 -36.23 12.22 17.31
N GLY A 753 -36.39 12.89 18.44
CA GLY A 753 -37.69 13.20 19.05
C GLY A 753 -37.95 14.69 18.96
N GLY A 754 -38.88 15.12 18.09
CA GLY A 754 -39.16 16.53 17.83
C GLY A 754 -39.34 17.38 19.10
N LEU A 755 -38.76 18.60 19.05
CA LEU A 755 -38.70 19.70 20.05
C LEU A 755 -37.37 19.79 20.82
N GLY A 756 -36.47 20.69 20.39
CA GLY A 756 -35.39 21.16 21.28
C GLY A 756 -34.41 22.20 20.72
N TRP A 757 -33.88 22.01 19.50
CA TRP A 757 -32.67 22.75 19.07
C TRP A 757 -32.96 23.86 18.05
N SER A 758 -34.09 23.78 17.35
CA SER A 758 -34.47 24.73 16.29
C SER A 758 -34.90 26.13 16.78
N PHE A 759 -34.98 26.35 18.10
CA PHE A 759 -35.47 27.60 18.70
C PHE A 759 -34.42 28.31 19.59
N LEU A 760 -33.18 27.81 19.64
CA LEU A 760 -32.11 28.32 20.49
C LEU A 760 -31.13 29.23 19.70
N ASP A 761 -30.45 30.11 20.42
CA ASP A 761 -29.37 30.96 19.88
C ASP A 761 -28.27 30.09 19.25
N GLY A 762 -27.67 30.56 18.15
CA GLY A 762 -26.72 29.78 17.35
C GLY A 762 -25.46 29.37 18.13
N ASP A 763 -25.05 30.17 19.10
CA ASP A 763 -23.93 29.87 19.98
C ASP A 763 -24.28 28.84 21.06
N ALA A 764 -25.52 28.83 21.54
CA ALA A 764 -26.01 27.83 22.49
C ALA A 764 -26.08 26.44 21.85
N VAL A 765 -26.53 26.36 20.59
CA VAL A 765 -26.53 25.11 19.82
C VAL A 765 -25.12 24.59 19.61
N LYS A 766 -24.17 25.45 19.22
CA LYS A 766 -22.76 25.05 19.05
C LYS A 766 -22.14 24.53 20.34
N ALA A 767 -22.43 25.16 21.48
CA ALA A 767 -21.95 24.70 22.79
C ALA A 767 -22.48 23.30 23.14
N GLN A 768 -23.77 23.03 22.90
CA GLN A 768 -24.36 21.72 23.14
C GLN A 768 -23.81 20.62 22.22
N ILE A 769 -23.55 20.92 20.94
CA ILE A 769 -22.90 19.95 20.03
C ILE A 769 -21.51 19.60 20.55
N LYS A 770 -20.71 20.59 20.95
CA LYS A 770 -19.36 20.36 21.49
C LYS A 770 -19.39 19.47 22.73
N GLU A 771 -20.28 19.76 23.67
CA GLU A 771 -20.47 18.97 24.89
C GLU A 771 -20.83 17.52 24.56
N LYS A 772 -21.76 17.31 23.62
CA LYS A 772 -22.18 15.96 23.23
C LYS A 772 -21.10 15.21 22.44
N VAL A 773 -20.35 15.89 21.59
CA VAL A 773 -19.17 15.32 20.91
C VAL A 773 -18.14 14.84 21.93
N CYS A 774 -17.86 15.64 22.95
CA CYS A 774 -16.96 15.23 24.02
C CYS A 774 -17.52 14.04 24.80
N GLU A 775 -18.80 14.07 25.20
CA GLU A 775 -19.44 12.97 25.96
C GLU A 775 -19.35 11.63 25.22
N LEU A 776 -19.81 11.59 23.96
CA LEU A 776 -19.77 10.39 23.13
C LEU A 776 -18.33 9.99 22.78
N GLY A 777 -17.46 10.98 22.58
CA GLY A 777 -16.05 10.75 22.31
C GLY A 777 -15.32 10.09 23.49
N PHE A 778 -15.62 10.51 24.71
CA PHE A 778 -15.06 9.93 25.94
C PHE A 778 -15.58 8.52 26.21
N GLU A 779 -16.86 8.27 25.99
CA GLU A 779 -17.44 6.93 26.14
C GLU A 779 -16.71 5.94 25.23
N LYS A 780 -16.53 6.30 23.95
CA LYS A 780 -15.79 5.48 22.99
C LYS A 780 -14.30 5.38 23.30
N PHE A 781 -13.70 6.43 23.85
CA PHE A 781 -12.30 6.36 24.27
C PHE A 781 -12.14 5.35 25.39
N GLY A 782 -13.06 5.36 26.36
CA GLY A 782 -13.08 4.39 27.45
C GLY A 782 -13.14 2.93 26.96
N GLU A 783 -13.89 2.65 25.89
CA GLU A 783 -13.93 1.31 25.27
C GLU A 783 -12.59 0.88 24.65
N SER A 784 -11.77 1.82 24.20
CA SER A 784 -10.50 1.55 23.49
C SER A 784 -9.24 1.77 24.36
N ALA A 785 -9.39 2.40 25.53
CA ALA A 785 -8.28 2.85 26.37
C ALA A 785 -7.37 1.70 26.83
N GLU A 786 -7.95 0.55 27.18
CA GLU A 786 -7.19 -0.65 27.58
C GLU A 786 -6.33 -1.17 26.41
N SER A 787 -6.91 -1.32 25.22
CA SER A 787 -6.20 -1.77 24.02
C SER A 787 -5.08 -0.79 23.59
N ILE A 788 -5.30 0.52 23.76
CA ILE A 788 -4.27 1.54 23.52
C ILE A 788 -3.10 1.34 24.48
N PHE A 789 -3.38 1.12 25.76
CA PHE A 789 -2.33 0.91 26.75
C PHE A 789 -1.60 -0.42 26.58
N GLU A 790 -2.29 -1.51 26.19
CA GLU A 790 -1.66 -2.80 25.85
C GLU A 790 -0.57 -2.62 24.78
N LYS A 791 -0.80 -1.78 23.77
CA LYS A 791 0.20 -1.49 22.73
C LYS A 791 1.42 -0.74 23.26
N VAL A 792 1.23 0.13 24.26
CA VAL A 792 2.34 0.76 24.98
C VAL A 792 3.14 -0.30 25.74
N GLN A 793 2.48 -1.23 26.43
CA GLN A 793 3.13 -2.30 27.19
C GLN A 793 3.94 -3.23 26.28
N GLU A 794 3.35 -3.70 25.17
CA GLU A 794 4.05 -4.50 24.16
C GLU A 794 5.34 -3.81 23.70
N ARG A 795 5.32 -2.49 23.52
CA ARG A 795 6.51 -1.76 23.08
C ARG A 795 7.55 -1.62 24.17
N ILE A 796 7.15 -1.36 25.41
CA ILE A 796 8.08 -1.33 26.55
C ILE A 796 8.81 -2.67 26.65
N ILE A 797 8.08 -3.80 26.59
CA ILE A 797 8.67 -5.14 26.64
C ILE A 797 9.69 -5.35 25.53
N ALA A 798 9.29 -5.08 24.28
CA ALA A 798 10.16 -5.30 23.12
C ALA A 798 11.50 -4.54 23.21
N VAL A 799 11.49 -3.30 23.74
CA VAL A 799 12.72 -2.51 23.87
C VAL A 799 13.70 -3.13 24.87
N PHE A 800 13.21 -3.71 25.97
CA PHE A 800 14.06 -4.42 26.93
C PHE A 800 14.57 -5.74 26.36
N GLU A 801 13.71 -6.53 25.71
CA GLU A 801 14.10 -7.80 25.07
C GLU A 801 15.19 -7.61 24.00
N GLU A 802 15.01 -6.64 23.10
CA GLU A 802 16.00 -6.29 22.06
C GLU A 802 17.36 -5.94 22.69
N ARG A 803 17.35 -5.22 23.82
CA ARG A 803 18.59 -4.82 24.51
C ARG A 803 19.28 -5.99 25.21
N VAL A 804 18.51 -6.87 25.84
CA VAL A 804 19.02 -8.10 26.47
C VAL A 804 19.64 -9.00 25.41
N GLU A 805 18.96 -9.22 24.29
CA GLU A 805 19.45 -10.07 23.20
C GLU A 805 20.80 -9.55 22.66
N ALA A 806 20.91 -8.24 22.45
CA ALA A 806 22.15 -7.62 22.01
C ALA A 806 23.31 -7.82 23.01
N SER A 807 23.05 -7.60 24.31
CA SER A 807 24.06 -7.80 25.36
C SER A 807 24.47 -9.27 25.48
N SER A 808 23.50 -10.19 25.48
CA SER A 808 23.76 -11.62 25.55
C SER A 808 24.54 -12.12 24.34
N GLY A 809 24.27 -11.58 23.16
CA GLY A 809 25.06 -11.83 21.94
C GLY A 809 26.52 -11.43 22.14
N ALA A 810 26.79 -10.23 22.64
CA ALA A 810 28.15 -9.76 22.91
C ALA A 810 28.87 -10.61 23.97
N ILE A 811 28.20 -10.99 25.06
CA ILE A 811 28.80 -11.83 26.10
C ILE A 811 29.10 -13.24 25.58
N SER A 812 28.18 -13.82 24.82
CA SER A 812 28.38 -15.14 24.18
C SER A 812 29.56 -15.12 23.21
N GLN A 813 29.72 -14.02 22.45
CA GLN A 813 30.90 -13.81 21.61
C GLN A 813 32.18 -13.78 22.45
N ALA A 814 32.20 -13.04 23.57
CA ALA A 814 33.38 -13.00 24.43
C ALA A 814 33.77 -14.39 24.96
N MET A 815 32.78 -15.18 25.39
CA MET A 815 32.99 -16.57 25.82
C MET A 815 33.59 -17.43 24.70
N SER A 816 33.07 -17.31 23.48
CA SER A 816 33.57 -18.08 22.34
C SER A 816 35.04 -17.79 22.00
N LEU A 817 35.51 -16.55 22.19
CA LEU A 817 36.91 -16.18 21.94
C LEU A 817 37.84 -16.84 22.96
N TRP A 818 37.42 -16.90 24.22
CA TRP A 818 38.14 -17.62 25.27
C TRP A 818 38.15 -19.14 25.05
N GLU A 819 37.00 -19.72 24.68
CA GLU A 819 36.89 -21.14 24.34
C GLU A 819 37.83 -21.51 23.19
N ASN A 820 37.80 -20.73 22.10
CA ASN A 820 38.68 -20.93 20.95
C ASN A 820 40.16 -20.88 21.37
N LEU A 821 40.57 -19.89 22.18
CA LEU A 821 41.94 -19.80 22.68
C LEU A 821 42.36 -21.03 23.51
N LEU A 822 41.46 -21.58 24.34
CA LEU A 822 41.72 -22.78 25.14
C LEU A 822 41.83 -24.03 24.27
N GLU A 823 40.90 -24.21 23.32
CA GLU A 823 40.89 -25.34 22.39
C GLU A 823 42.15 -25.36 21.52
N GLN A 824 42.55 -24.20 21.01
CA GLN A 824 43.78 -24.03 20.25
C GLN A 824 45.02 -24.48 21.05
N GLN A 825 45.10 -24.09 22.33
CA GLN A 825 46.22 -24.49 23.19
C GLN A 825 46.19 -26.00 23.48
N GLU A 826 45.04 -26.58 23.80
CA GLU A 826 44.93 -28.03 24.02
C GLU A 826 45.33 -28.83 22.79
N LYS A 827 44.95 -28.35 21.61
CA LYS A 827 45.31 -28.99 20.35
C LYS A 827 46.82 -28.96 20.11
N ARG A 828 47.47 -27.81 20.33
CA ARG A 828 48.94 -27.69 20.26
C ARG A 828 49.63 -28.63 21.25
N ASP A 829 49.12 -28.72 22.48
CA ASP A 829 49.71 -29.57 23.53
C ASP A 829 49.68 -31.07 23.16
N ARG A 830 48.79 -31.50 22.24
CA ARG A 830 48.62 -32.90 21.80
C ARG A 830 49.33 -33.26 20.49
N GLN A 831 49.85 -32.29 19.74
CA GLN A 831 50.37 -32.50 18.39
C GLN A 831 51.85 -32.83 18.34
N ASP A 832 52.22 -33.72 17.42
CA ASP A 832 53.61 -34.06 17.12
C ASP A 832 54.24 -33.09 16.10
N ARG A 833 55.58 -33.05 16.05
CA ARG A 833 56.34 -32.08 15.22
C ARG A 833 56.01 -32.12 13.73
N ALA A 834 55.71 -33.30 13.17
CA ALA A 834 55.33 -33.45 11.77
C ALA A 834 53.92 -32.90 11.49
N GLU A 835 53.00 -33.02 12.45
CA GLU A 835 51.64 -32.47 12.35
C GLU A 835 51.67 -30.93 12.42
N CYS A 836 52.53 -30.37 13.29
CA CYS A 836 52.78 -28.94 13.39
C CYS A 836 53.29 -28.32 12.07
N GLU A 837 54.20 -28.99 11.36
CA GLU A 837 54.71 -28.49 10.06
C GLU A 837 53.64 -28.55 8.96
N ALA A 838 52.85 -29.63 8.90
CA ALA A 838 51.74 -29.75 7.97
C ALA A 838 50.65 -28.69 8.23
N GLU A 839 50.39 -28.38 9.49
CA GLU A 839 49.40 -27.38 9.89
C GLU A 839 49.84 -25.96 9.59
N LYS A 840 51.12 -25.61 9.76
CA LYS A 840 51.66 -24.32 9.33
C LYS A 840 51.50 -24.07 7.83
N ALA A 841 51.68 -25.12 7.02
CA ALA A 841 51.44 -25.04 5.58
C ALA A 841 49.95 -24.81 5.28
N TRP A 842 49.05 -25.50 5.99
CA TRP A 842 47.60 -25.31 5.87
C TRP A 842 47.16 -23.89 6.30
N LEU A 843 47.69 -23.33 7.40
CA LEU A 843 47.39 -21.97 7.84
C LEU A 843 47.76 -20.91 6.78
N ALA A 844 48.94 -21.05 6.18
CA ALA A 844 49.39 -20.15 5.13
C ALA A 844 48.52 -20.25 3.87
N ASP A 845 47.97 -21.43 3.59
CA ASP A 845 47.06 -21.65 2.48
C ASP A 845 45.69 -21.01 2.75
N LYS A 846 45.10 -21.24 3.93
CA LYS A 846 43.80 -20.63 4.31
C LYS A 846 43.84 -19.13 4.38
N ARG A 847 44.93 -18.55 4.90
CA ARG A 847 45.12 -17.11 4.87
C ARG A 847 45.15 -16.57 3.43
N ARG A 848 45.81 -17.30 2.52
CA ARG A 848 45.83 -16.93 1.09
C ARG A 848 44.44 -17.03 0.46
N GLU A 849 43.65 -18.05 0.80
CA GLU A 849 42.25 -18.17 0.37
C GLU A 849 41.42 -16.95 0.83
N LEU A 850 41.53 -16.58 2.11
CA LEU A 850 40.84 -15.40 2.67
C LEU A 850 41.24 -14.10 1.96
N GLU A 851 42.54 -13.87 1.74
CA GLU A 851 43.04 -12.71 1.00
C GLU A 851 42.54 -12.70 -0.46
N GLN A 852 42.44 -13.86 -1.12
CA GLN A 852 41.89 -13.98 -2.47
C GLN A 852 40.39 -13.66 -2.52
N ILE A 853 39.63 -14.12 -1.52
CA ILE A 853 38.20 -13.82 -1.37
C ILE A 853 38.00 -12.32 -1.16
N GLN A 854 38.81 -11.68 -0.31
CA GLN A 854 38.77 -10.23 -0.10
C GLN A 854 39.00 -9.44 -1.40
N ASN A 855 39.99 -9.84 -2.19
CA ASN A 855 40.24 -9.24 -3.50
C ASN A 855 39.08 -9.45 -4.49
N GLN A 856 38.37 -10.58 -4.43
CA GLN A 856 37.16 -10.81 -5.25
C GLN A 856 36.04 -9.84 -4.86
N ILE A 857 35.83 -9.58 -3.58
CA ILE A 857 34.83 -8.61 -3.09
C ILE A 857 35.17 -7.20 -3.60
N GLU A 858 36.43 -6.77 -3.49
CA GLU A 858 36.85 -5.46 -3.98
C GLU A 858 36.69 -5.32 -5.51
N ALA A 859 36.85 -6.41 -6.26
CA ALA A 859 36.61 -6.42 -7.70
C ALA A 859 35.11 -6.31 -8.04
N ILE A 860 34.23 -6.95 -7.26
CA ILE A 860 32.78 -6.85 -7.41
C ILE A 860 32.31 -5.42 -7.14
N LEU A 861 32.80 -4.78 -6.08
CA LEU A 861 32.38 -3.42 -5.67
C LEU A 861 32.91 -2.29 -6.58
N LYS A 862 33.94 -2.55 -7.40
CA LYS A 862 34.51 -1.55 -8.33
C LYS A 862 33.79 -1.50 -9.68
N ASN A 863 32.98 -2.51 -10.00
CA ASN A 863 32.15 -2.60 -11.20
C ASN A 863 30.72 -2.14 -10.90
#